data_AF-A0A094ZXT1-F1
#
_entry.id   AF-A0A094ZXT1-F1
#
_cell.length_a   1.000
_cell.length_b   1.000
_cell.length_c   1.000
_cell.angle_alpha   90.00
_cell.angle_beta   90.00
_cell.angle_gamma   90.00
#
_symmetry.space_group_name_H-M   'P 1'
#
loop_
_entity.id
_entity.type
_entity.pdbx_description
1 polymer ?
#
loop_
_entity_poly.entity_id
_entity_poly.type
_entity_poly.pdbx_seq_one_letter_code
_entity_poly.pdbx_strand_id
1 'polypeptide(L)'
;MSAVIDPMRSNGPLAVTIAGSAPGTKGDPGLSVSSVVVDAAGNLVFTMSDKSTIKAPLDAVVQLAAMRAATTIGSNFDDIALSVKSAAGSAQTAEQAKAGAGQSAQVAQAAVTQALPLLQSAQQALSGVSAESTAAKVLITAAQAGIAPLHERGWWDASANNPQLTSGTGTEGDVYYVSVAGNTALDGNAKWDVGDAAWFFGGQWQYYSRAVWPAIAKSITALRDITVAGIKTGGGGSQLWAVAWLNAFAEILAGIQADGSPIFPGVRARVGPHKFEPGALSGAGMILLDDLGSVLDNSSSRTWPGLDDAGPSPSPIARRLLARGPGVGDCASRGFGAGSLWLYDGALYRSLYDAQDAACWDVLTDQAAAPLAAGFGSALAAAYGLDAMVSGYTGPAIDVVTTVAAAPVTTTVAVGADGRLDQIALDTVLALADAGTSATVSRWYDQSGGGHHLTVPSGASAPRIGQAQVNGRPCISFDTTGAAVPLRLANADISFGAGTFTVCAVGRASGTNCSGDDRISAISVGSGTARIATVSGIDEDAHLGLWDGAVLQPGHLMQSSNPGVMGISAAGKDTVTVWHGSTPDPVTVTAAALAGDLTGLSIGSGDGLSYAANIQCVGLIALTSAMTQAQADLLTRRSALRYGFAPQTAYRVICIGDSRTAGFLNQDGACWPTMLPDYLDDPADIYNVAVSGSTTRDAVNYTLASIQAALSGSAVPTLCTLWLGVNDFGRIGGSDYSVHARIKTLIDGVVAAGARHVFLISEAPMENQLTWQGATASGYFGQHVTLINPFTSGRPLADHTDAVLWHADGVHPTRAGDRCLASVVADAINTYFEGLNP
;
A
#
# COMPACT_ATOMS: atom_id res chain seq x y z
N MET A 1 -23.59 -41.01 87.53
CA MET A 1 -23.93 -39.73 86.90
C MET A 1 -23.03 -39.56 85.69
N SER A 2 -23.52 -39.83 84.48
CA SER A 2 -22.83 -39.63 83.20
C SER A 2 -23.48 -38.46 82.46
N ALA A 3 -22.67 -37.46 82.07
CA ALA A 3 -23.10 -36.38 81.19
C ALA A 3 -22.88 -36.82 79.74
N VAL A 4 -23.97 -36.96 78.97
CA VAL A 4 -23.93 -37.15 77.52
C VAL A 4 -24.54 -35.90 76.90
N ILE A 5 -23.81 -35.25 76.00
CA ILE A 5 -24.27 -34.10 75.23
C ILE A 5 -24.67 -34.60 73.85
N ASP A 6 -25.95 -34.45 73.48
CA ASP A 6 -26.47 -34.76 72.14
C ASP A 6 -26.21 -33.58 71.18
N PRO A 7 -25.34 -33.72 70.18
CA PRO A 7 -24.95 -32.62 69.29
C PRO A 7 -26.02 -32.19 68.27
N MET A 8 -27.11 -32.96 68.08
CA MET A 8 -28.09 -32.66 67.02
C MET A 8 -29.19 -31.66 67.42
N ARG A 9 -29.14 -31.06 68.61
CA ARG A 9 -30.20 -30.15 69.11
C ARG A 9 -29.74 -28.81 69.71
N SER A 10 -28.49 -28.38 69.51
CA SER A 10 -28.03 -27.08 70.04
C SER A 10 -27.41 -26.17 68.97
N ASN A 11 -28.16 -25.17 68.52
CA ASN A 11 -27.68 -24.10 67.64
C ASN A 11 -27.16 -22.89 68.45
N GLY A 12 -26.32 -23.15 69.46
CA GLY A 12 -25.73 -22.16 70.36
C GLY A 12 -24.88 -22.83 71.47
N PRO A 13 -24.06 -22.07 72.22
CA PRO A 13 -22.99 -22.61 73.07
C PRO A 13 -23.54 -23.52 74.19
N LEU A 14 -23.07 -24.77 74.22
CA LEU A 14 -23.67 -25.89 74.96
C LEU A 14 -23.37 -25.86 76.47
N ALA A 15 -24.44 -25.76 77.26
CA ALA A 15 -24.47 -25.95 78.72
C ALA A 15 -24.40 -27.45 79.11
N VAL A 16 -23.62 -27.78 80.14
CA VAL A 16 -23.36 -29.16 80.61
C VAL A 16 -24.47 -29.65 81.55
N THR A 17 -25.07 -30.81 81.28
CA THR A 17 -26.05 -31.48 82.18
C THR A 17 -25.51 -32.85 82.62
N ILE A 18 -25.49 -33.13 83.93
CA ILE A 18 -24.99 -34.39 84.52
C ILE A 18 -26.19 -35.23 84.99
N ALA A 19 -26.41 -36.43 84.43
CA ALA A 19 -27.52 -37.31 84.80
C ALA A 19 -27.03 -38.61 85.45
N GLY A 20 -27.58 -39.00 86.59
CA GLY A 20 -27.34 -40.33 87.16
C GLY A 20 -28.45 -40.73 88.10
N SER A 21 -28.96 -41.94 87.86
CA SER A 21 -30.00 -42.58 88.62
C SER A 21 -29.44 -43.16 89.91
N ALA A 22 -29.91 -42.68 91.06
CA ALA A 22 -30.06 -43.52 92.23
C ALA A 22 -31.47 -44.16 92.18
N PRO A 23 -31.63 -45.46 92.45
CA PRO A 23 -32.91 -46.15 92.37
C PRO A 23 -33.78 -45.75 93.57
N GLY A 24 -34.88 -45.05 93.31
CA GLY A 24 -35.84 -44.66 94.34
C GLY A 24 -37.14 -44.19 93.71
N THR A 25 -38.26 -44.76 94.14
CA THR A 25 -39.62 -44.38 93.73
C THR A 25 -39.88 -42.89 93.97
N LYS A 26 -40.66 -42.28 93.06
CA LYS A 26 -41.05 -40.85 93.02
C LYS A 26 -41.45 -40.31 94.40
N GLY A 27 -40.62 -39.45 95.00
CA GLY A 27 -40.99 -38.75 96.25
C GLY A 27 -39.84 -38.41 97.21
N ASP A 28 -38.66 -39.04 97.12
CA ASP A 28 -37.51 -38.71 97.97
C ASP A 28 -36.33 -38.10 97.17
N PRO A 29 -35.76 -36.97 97.61
CA PRO A 29 -34.60 -36.35 96.95
C PRO A 29 -33.32 -37.14 97.26
N GLY A 30 -32.81 -37.90 96.29
CA GLY A 30 -31.51 -38.58 96.38
C GLY A 30 -30.32 -37.60 96.50
N LEU A 31 -29.16 -38.13 96.88
CA LEU A 31 -27.98 -37.34 97.27
C LEU A 31 -27.46 -36.43 96.15
N SER A 32 -27.33 -35.13 96.45
CA SER A 32 -26.80 -34.10 95.55
C SER A 32 -25.35 -33.79 95.86
N VAL A 33 -24.56 -33.28 94.91
CA VAL A 33 -23.20 -32.82 95.20
C VAL A 33 -23.29 -31.50 95.98
N SER A 34 -22.79 -31.49 97.21
CA SER A 34 -22.77 -30.31 98.09
C SER A 34 -21.56 -29.42 97.84
N SER A 35 -20.43 -29.99 97.47
CA SER A 35 -19.23 -29.23 97.09
C SER A 35 -18.29 -30.07 96.25
N VAL A 36 -17.49 -29.39 95.43
CA VAL A 36 -16.37 -29.98 94.71
C VAL A 36 -15.15 -29.15 95.05
N VAL A 37 -14.15 -29.78 95.66
CA VAL A 37 -12.89 -29.14 96.04
C VAL A 37 -11.72 -30.02 95.63
N VAL A 38 -10.59 -29.41 95.31
CA VAL A 38 -9.34 -30.17 95.14
C VAL A 38 -8.71 -30.29 96.53
N ASP A 39 -8.49 -31.52 97.00
CA ASP A 39 -7.86 -31.72 98.30
C ASP A 39 -6.34 -31.51 98.25
N ALA A 40 -5.72 -31.45 99.42
CA ALA A 40 -4.28 -31.22 99.53
C ALA A 40 -3.43 -32.34 98.89
N ALA A 41 -4.02 -33.51 98.63
CA ALA A 41 -3.36 -34.60 97.90
C ALA A 41 -3.55 -34.49 96.37
N GLY A 42 -4.17 -33.41 95.88
CA GLY A 42 -4.36 -33.14 94.47
C GLY A 42 -5.47 -33.97 93.83
N ASN A 43 -6.44 -34.49 94.60
CA ASN A 43 -7.61 -35.16 94.04
C ASN A 43 -8.78 -34.18 93.95
N LEU A 44 -9.56 -34.25 92.88
CA LEU A 44 -10.90 -33.68 92.85
C LEU A 44 -11.80 -34.50 93.76
N VAL A 45 -12.27 -33.89 94.85
CA VAL A 45 -13.17 -34.50 95.83
C VAL A 45 -14.56 -33.90 95.67
N PHE A 46 -15.50 -34.74 95.24
CA PHE A 46 -16.92 -34.43 95.19
C PHE A 46 -17.53 -34.87 96.52
N THR A 47 -17.97 -33.91 97.33
CA THR A 47 -18.71 -34.18 98.56
C THR A 47 -20.20 -34.19 98.21
N MET A 48 -20.88 -35.27 98.55
CA MET A 48 -22.33 -35.43 98.36
C MET A 48 -23.09 -34.80 99.54
N SER A 49 -24.42 -34.74 99.47
CA SER A 49 -25.26 -34.07 100.47
C SER A 49 -25.39 -34.86 101.77
N ASP A 50 -25.08 -36.16 101.77
CA ASP A 50 -24.88 -36.99 102.98
C ASP A 50 -23.46 -36.91 103.54
N LYS A 51 -22.60 -36.06 102.95
CA LYS A 51 -21.19 -35.91 103.28
C LYS A 51 -20.29 -37.08 102.88
N SER A 52 -20.79 -38.06 102.13
CA SER A 52 -19.91 -39.03 101.46
C SER A 52 -19.06 -38.32 100.41
N THR A 53 -17.86 -38.83 100.14
CA THR A 53 -16.92 -38.20 99.20
C THR A 53 -16.48 -39.16 98.11
N ILE A 54 -16.53 -38.72 96.85
CA ILE A 54 -15.94 -39.41 95.69
C ILE A 54 -14.67 -38.65 95.30
N LYS A 55 -13.53 -39.35 95.22
CA LYS A 55 -12.23 -38.76 94.87
C LYS A 55 -11.76 -39.24 93.50
N ALA A 56 -11.34 -38.32 92.64
CA ALA A 56 -10.69 -38.61 91.37
C ALA A 56 -9.33 -37.88 91.29
N PRO A 57 -8.22 -38.57 90.98
CA PRO A 57 -6.91 -37.93 90.83
C PRO A 57 -6.92 -36.85 89.75
N LEU A 58 -6.54 -35.61 90.09
CA LEU A 58 -6.58 -34.47 89.17
C LEU A 58 -5.59 -34.65 88.01
N ASP A 59 -4.47 -35.34 88.26
CA ASP A 59 -3.43 -35.64 87.29
C ASP A 59 -3.96 -36.47 86.10
N ALA A 60 -4.80 -37.46 86.34
CA ALA A 60 -5.43 -38.26 85.27
C ALA A 60 -6.38 -37.42 84.40
N VAL A 61 -7.11 -36.48 85.00
CA VAL A 61 -8.01 -35.55 84.30
C VAL A 61 -7.20 -34.53 83.48
N VAL A 62 -6.09 -34.03 84.03
CA VAL A 62 -5.17 -33.11 83.34
C VAL A 62 -4.42 -33.81 82.21
N GLN A 63 -3.98 -35.06 82.38
CA GLN A 63 -3.33 -35.83 81.31
C GLN A 63 -4.26 -36.12 80.13
N LEU A 64 -5.54 -36.44 80.38
CA LEU A 64 -6.51 -36.65 79.30
C LEU A 64 -6.84 -35.34 78.56
N ALA A 65 -6.91 -34.21 79.27
CA ALA A 65 -7.05 -32.88 78.66
C ALA A 65 -5.80 -32.48 77.86
N ALA A 66 -4.61 -32.78 78.36
CA ALA A 66 -3.34 -32.50 77.70
C ALA A 66 -3.14 -33.36 76.42
N MET A 67 -3.52 -34.64 76.44
CA MET A 67 -3.47 -35.51 75.25
C MET A 67 -4.40 -35.03 74.14
N ARG A 68 -5.59 -34.51 74.47
CA ARG A 68 -6.50 -33.92 73.46
C ARG A 68 -6.05 -32.54 72.99
N ALA A 69 -5.45 -31.73 73.86
CA ALA A 69 -4.83 -30.46 73.47
C ALA A 69 -3.63 -30.68 72.53
N ALA A 70 -2.83 -31.73 72.73
CA ALA A 70 -1.69 -32.08 71.87
C ALA A 70 -2.12 -32.49 70.44
N THR A 71 -3.29 -33.12 70.27
CA THR A 71 -3.81 -33.47 68.94
C THR A 71 -4.32 -32.24 68.17
N THR A 72 -4.85 -31.23 68.87
CA THR A 72 -5.27 -29.93 68.28
C THR A 72 -4.08 -29.01 67.96
N ILE A 73 -2.95 -29.16 68.67
CA ILE A 73 -1.72 -28.40 68.38
C ILE A 73 -0.99 -28.97 67.14
N GLY A 74 -1.03 -30.28 66.88
CA GLY A 74 -0.40 -30.91 65.72
C GLY A 74 -0.96 -30.45 64.36
N SER A 75 -2.27 -30.23 64.25
CA SER A 75 -2.90 -29.66 63.04
C SER A 75 -2.64 -28.15 62.88
N ASN A 76 -2.43 -27.43 64.00
CA ASN A 76 -2.16 -25.99 63.96
C ASN A 76 -0.72 -25.66 63.56
N PHE A 77 0.27 -26.55 63.76
CA PHE A 77 1.65 -26.24 63.37
C PHE A 77 1.87 -26.23 61.85
N ASP A 78 1.22 -27.13 61.12
CA ASP A 78 1.29 -27.15 59.64
C ASP A 78 0.52 -25.97 59.03
N ASP A 79 -0.65 -25.63 59.57
CA ASP A 79 -1.43 -24.46 59.14
C ASP A 79 -0.77 -23.13 59.53
N ILE A 80 -0.10 -23.07 60.69
CA ILE A 80 0.73 -21.92 61.08
C ILE A 80 1.99 -21.87 60.20
N ALA A 81 2.62 -22.99 59.85
CA ALA A 81 3.77 -23.01 58.94
C ALA A 81 3.39 -22.58 57.52
N LEU A 82 2.21 -22.99 57.04
CA LEU A 82 1.61 -22.53 55.77
C LEU A 82 1.24 -21.05 55.83
N SER A 83 0.64 -20.59 56.93
CA SER A 83 0.27 -19.19 57.15
C SER A 83 1.49 -18.29 57.30
N VAL A 84 2.55 -18.76 57.95
CA VAL A 84 3.84 -18.05 58.09
C VAL A 84 4.60 -18.04 56.76
N LYS A 85 4.58 -19.12 55.97
CA LYS A 85 5.15 -19.12 54.60
C LYS A 85 4.39 -18.18 53.66
N SER A 86 3.05 -18.18 53.72
CA SER A 86 2.23 -17.29 52.91
C SER A 86 2.30 -15.84 53.39
N ALA A 87 2.40 -15.58 54.69
CA ALA A 87 2.67 -14.25 55.25
C ALA A 87 4.09 -13.76 54.93
N ALA A 88 5.11 -14.64 54.95
CA ALA A 88 6.48 -14.30 54.54
C ALA A 88 6.60 -14.06 53.04
N GLY A 89 5.87 -14.82 52.21
CA GLY A 89 5.76 -14.58 50.76
C GLY A 89 4.98 -13.31 50.43
N SER A 90 3.93 -13.00 51.21
CA SER A 90 3.16 -11.75 51.11
C SER A 90 3.97 -10.54 51.61
N ALA A 91 4.81 -10.72 52.64
CA ALA A 91 5.74 -9.69 53.11
C ALA A 91 6.90 -9.47 52.12
N GLN A 92 7.40 -10.52 51.46
CA GLN A 92 8.37 -10.37 50.36
C GLN A 92 7.76 -9.65 49.16
N THR A 93 6.52 -9.94 48.77
CA THR A 93 5.81 -9.21 47.70
C THR A 93 5.40 -7.81 48.12
N ALA A 94 5.09 -7.55 49.39
CA ALA A 94 4.84 -6.21 49.90
C ALA A 94 6.13 -5.37 50.00
N GLU A 95 7.27 -5.97 50.38
CA GLU A 95 8.57 -5.29 50.37
C GLU A 95 9.10 -5.11 48.93
N GLN A 96 8.82 -6.03 48.00
CA GLN A 96 9.06 -5.87 46.57
C GLN A 96 8.09 -4.86 45.92
N ALA A 97 6.84 -4.77 46.39
CA ALA A 97 5.87 -3.77 45.93
C ALA A 97 6.18 -2.39 46.53
N LYS A 98 6.75 -2.30 47.73
CA LYS A 98 7.28 -1.08 48.34
C LYS A 98 8.60 -0.66 47.71
N ALA A 99 9.48 -1.60 47.37
CA ALA A 99 10.70 -1.35 46.59
C ALA A 99 10.36 -0.96 45.14
N GLY A 100 9.35 -1.59 44.54
CA GLY A 100 8.82 -1.30 43.20
C GLY A 100 8.01 0.00 43.15
N ALA A 101 7.26 0.34 44.19
CA ALA A 101 6.62 1.66 44.36
C ALA A 101 7.65 2.73 44.72
N GLY A 102 8.72 2.38 45.45
CA GLY A 102 9.87 3.25 45.69
C GLY A 102 10.66 3.52 44.42
N GLN A 103 10.89 2.50 43.59
CA GLN A 103 11.48 2.64 42.26
C GLN A 103 10.55 3.37 41.30
N SER A 104 9.24 3.13 41.35
CA SER A 104 8.26 3.86 40.52
C SER A 104 8.09 5.30 40.97
N ALA A 105 8.18 5.58 42.27
CA ALA A 105 8.23 6.94 42.82
C ALA A 105 9.56 7.61 42.50
N GLN A 106 10.69 6.90 42.52
CA GLN A 106 11.99 7.43 42.09
C GLN A 106 12.06 7.64 40.57
N VAL A 107 11.43 6.77 39.76
CA VAL A 107 11.32 6.91 38.30
C VAL A 107 10.31 8.01 37.96
N ALA A 108 9.20 8.14 38.69
CA ALA A 108 8.26 9.25 38.52
C ALA A 108 8.88 10.57 39.02
N GLN A 109 9.63 10.57 40.12
CA GLN A 109 10.37 11.74 40.61
C GLN A 109 11.52 12.08 39.66
N ALA A 110 12.22 11.10 39.07
CA ALA A 110 13.26 11.31 38.06
C ALA A 110 12.67 11.78 36.73
N ALA A 111 11.52 11.23 36.31
CA ALA A 111 10.76 11.67 35.14
C ALA A 111 10.20 13.07 35.35
N VAL A 112 9.71 13.41 36.54
CA VAL A 112 9.30 14.78 36.90
C VAL A 112 10.53 15.69 37.02
N THR A 113 11.66 15.24 37.57
CA THR A 113 12.91 16.02 37.67
C THR A 113 13.60 16.20 36.31
N GLN A 114 13.34 15.33 35.33
CA GLN A 114 13.78 15.50 33.93
C GLN A 114 12.75 16.29 33.11
N ALA A 115 11.45 16.12 33.38
CA ALA A 115 10.38 16.82 32.69
C ALA A 115 10.22 18.27 33.17
N LEU A 116 10.47 18.62 34.44
CA LEU A 116 10.37 20.00 34.92
C LEU A 116 11.38 20.93 34.23
N PRO A 117 12.67 20.57 34.11
CA PRO A 117 13.64 21.35 33.35
C PRO A 117 13.32 21.36 31.85
N LEU A 118 12.78 20.28 31.28
CA LEU A 118 12.38 20.24 29.86
C LEU A 118 11.12 21.09 29.60
N LEU A 119 10.16 21.12 30.53
CA LEU A 119 8.95 21.94 30.45
C LEU A 119 9.27 23.41 30.76
N GLN A 120 10.16 23.69 31.70
CA GLN A 120 10.71 25.02 31.93
C GLN A 120 11.58 25.47 30.75
N SER A 121 12.37 24.59 30.13
CA SER A 121 13.13 24.90 28.92
C SER A 121 12.21 25.11 27.72
N ALA A 122 11.12 24.36 27.60
CA ALA A 122 10.11 24.55 26.56
C ALA A 122 9.29 25.83 26.79
N GLN A 123 8.93 26.16 28.03
CA GLN A 123 8.27 27.41 28.40
C GLN A 123 9.22 28.61 28.28
N GLN A 124 10.50 28.46 28.61
CA GLN A 124 11.54 29.47 28.40
C GLN A 124 11.84 29.66 26.91
N ALA A 125 11.88 28.59 26.12
CA ALA A 125 11.98 28.65 24.66
C ALA A 125 10.74 29.29 24.04
N LEU A 126 9.53 28.97 24.52
CA LEU A 126 8.29 29.60 24.06
C LEU A 126 8.18 31.07 24.49
N SER A 127 8.64 31.41 25.70
CA SER A 127 8.75 32.80 26.18
C SER A 127 9.84 33.60 25.45
N GLY A 128 10.93 32.94 25.06
CA GLY A 128 12.00 33.46 24.22
C GLY A 128 11.49 33.75 22.82
N VAL A 129 10.84 32.78 22.18
CA VAL A 129 10.22 32.92 20.85
C VAL A 129 9.15 34.02 20.82
N SER A 130 8.37 34.19 21.91
CA SER A 130 7.36 35.25 21.99
C SER A 130 7.95 36.65 22.23
N ALA A 131 9.01 36.80 23.03
CA ALA A 131 9.77 38.05 23.14
C ALA A 131 10.53 38.40 21.85
N GLU A 132 11.11 37.40 21.19
CA GLU A 132 11.85 37.49 19.92
C GLU A 132 10.94 37.85 18.73
N SER A 133 9.73 37.28 18.67
CA SER A 133 8.73 37.64 17.64
C SER A 133 8.23 39.08 17.78
N THR A 134 8.26 39.63 19.01
CA THR A 134 7.80 40.99 19.32
C THR A 134 8.90 42.01 18.97
N ALA A 135 10.17 41.73 19.26
CA ALA A 135 11.29 42.63 18.94
C ALA A 135 11.56 42.74 17.42
N ALA A 136 11.51 41.63 16.69
CA ALA A 136 11.63 41.61 15.23
C ALA A 136 10.43 42.29 14.53
N LYS A 137 9.20 42.10 15.06
CA LYS A 137 8.01 42.83 14.61
C LYS A 137 8.16 44.33 14.79
N VAL A 138 8.69 44.81 15.93
CA VAL A 138 8.81 46.26 16.19
C VAL A 138 9.70 46.97 15.16
N LEU A 139 10.86 46.40 14.83
CA LEU A 139 11.76 46.94 13.79
C LEU A 139 11.10 46.95 12.40
N ILE A 140 10.43 45.85 12.03
CA ILE A 140 9.78 45.70 10.72
C ILE A 140 8.55 46.62 10.62
N THR A 141 7.75 46.74 11.68
CA THR A 141 6.57 47.61 11.74
C THR A 141 6.97 49.09 11.74
N ALA A 142 8.03 49.49 12.46
CA ALA A 142 8.55 50.85 12.43
C ALA A 142 9.08 51.23 11.02
N ALA A 143 9.81 50.30 10.39
CA ALA A 143 10.31 50.48 9.02
C ALA A 143 9.19 50.56 7.98
N GLN A 144 8.15 49.71 8.08
CA GLN A 144 6.98 49.74 7.20
C GLN A 144 6.12 51.01 7.40
N ALA A 145 6.09 51.55 8.61
CA ALA A 145 5.42 52.81 8.93
C ALA A 145 6.22 54.07 8.53
N GLY A 146 7.44 53.91 8.00
CA GLY A 146 8.31 55.01 7.56
C GLY A 146 8.98 55.80 8.71
N ILE A 147 8.96 55.28 9.94
CA ILE A 147 9.61 55.89 11.10
C ILE A 147 11.07 55.43 11.10
N ALA A 148 12.00 56.34 10.83
CA ALA A 148 13.45 56.10 10.72
C ALA A 148 13.79 54.81 9.92
N PRO A 149 13.66 54.86 8.58
CA PRO A 149 13.82 53.67 7.74
C PRO A 149 15.12 52.92 8.02
N LEU A 150 15.07 51.59 8.02
CA LEU A 150 16.27 50.76 8.25
C LEU A 150 17.25 50.94 7.08
N HIS A 151 18.34 51.66 7.35
CA HIS A 151 19.45 51.90 6.45
C HIS A 151 20.60 50.97 6.80
N GLU A 152 20.60 49.79 6.19
CA GLU A 152 21.58 48.74 6.47
C GLU A 152 22.98 49.18 6.01
N ARG A 153 23.91 49.31 6.97
CA ARG A 153 25.29 49.75 6.73
C ARG A 153 26.31 48.61 6.71
N GLY A 154 25.91 47.42 7.12
CA GLY A 154 26.69 46.19 7.01
C GLY A 154 27.00 45.56 8.35
N TRP A 155 28.09 44.79 8.39
CA TRP A 155 28.51 44.04 9.57
C TRP A 155 29.43 44.87 10.47
N TRP A 156 29.38 44.60 11.77
CA TRP A 156 30.14 45.26 12.81
C TRP A 156 30.79 44.23 13.74
N ASP A 157 32.11 44.32 13.86
CA ASP A 157 32.86 43.59 14.88
C ASP A 157 32.72 44.34 16.20
N ALA A 158 31.87 43.85 17.10
CA ALA A 158 31.60 44.48 18.38
C ALA A 158 32.76 44.31 19.38
N SER A 159 33.73 43.44 19.10
CA SER A 159 34.93 43.26 19.92
C SER A 159 36.00 44.30 19.58
N ALA A 160 36.18 44.59 18.29
CA ALA A 160 37.15 45.55 17.78
C ALA A 160 36.57 46.95 17.53
N ASN A 161 35.24 47.11 17.66
CA ASN A 161 34.47 48.27 17.24
C ASN A 161 34.79 48.70 15.80
N ASN A 162 34.60 47.79 14.85
CA ASN A 162 34.90 48.04 13.44
C ASN A 162 33.68 47.73 12.55
N PRO A 163 33.10 48.72 11.83
CA PRO A 163 33.48 50.14 11.81
C PRO A 163 33.29 50.83 13.17
N GLN A 164 34.01 51.94 13.38
CA GLN A 164 33.99 52.66 14.66
C GLN A 164 32.62 53.31 14.87
N LEU A 165 31.84 52.76 15.79
CA LEU A 165 30.61 53.34 16.28
C LEU A 165 30.89 54.10 17.58
N THR A 166 30.22 55.23 17.77
CA THR A 166 30.33 56.06 18.98
C THR A 166 28.93 56.36 19.50
N SER A 167 28.74 56.23 20.81
CA SER A 167 27.50 56.61 21.51
C SER A 167 26.98 57.97 21.08
N GLY A 168 25.68 58.05 20.82
CA GLY A 168 24.97 59.27 20.42
C GLY A 168 25.32 59.83 19.05
N THR A 169 26.16 59.13 18.27
CA THR A 169 26.64 59.59 16.96
C THR A 169 26.34 58.54 15.89
N GLY A 170 25.49 58.90 14.92
CA GLY A 170 25.06 58.06 13.81
C GLY A 170 24.10 58.82 12.89
N THR A 171 23.71 58.23 11.75
CA THR A 171 22.61 58.75 10.92
C THR A 171 21.32 58.06 11.32
N GLU A 172 20.24 58.82 11.50
CA GLU A 172 18.93 58.26 11.84
C GLU A 172 18.54 57.15 10.84
N GLY A 173 18.24 55.97 11.36
CA GLY A 173 17.90 54.79 10.56
C GLY A 173 19.07 53.82 10.31
N ASP A 174 20.33 54.19 10.58
CA ASP A 174 21.49 53.33 10.31
C ASP A 174 21.48 52.06 11.16
N VAL A 175 21.69 50.89 10.54
CA VAL A 175 21.75 49.59 11.23
C VAL A 175 23.04 48.85 10.90
N TYR A 176 23.72 48.37 11.95
CA TYR A 176 24.88 47.49 11.85
C TYR A 176 24.64 46.15 12.55
N TYR A 177 24.99 45.04 11.90
CA TYR A 177 24.81 43.68 12.43
C TYR A 177 26.09 43.13 13.03
N VAL A 178 26.02 42.54 14.23
CA VAL A 178 27.19 42.04 14.95
C VAL A 178 27.73 40.77 14.27
N SER A 179 28.92 40.87 13.66
CA SER A 179 29.62 39.73 13.05
C SER A 179 30.59 39.03 14.00
N VAL A 180 31.08 39.74 15.01
CA VAL A 180 31.94 39.21 16.07
C VAL A 180 31.42 39.71 17.40
N ALA A 181 31.08 38.78 18.30
CA ALA A 181 30.58 39.10 19.63
C ALA A 181 31.63 39.91 20.40
N GLY A 182 31.18 40.88 21.19
CA GLY A 182 32.08 41.76 21.90
C GLY A 182 31.40 42.66 22.90
N ASN A 183 32.19 43.54 23.50
CA ASN A 183 31.76 44.36 24.64
C ASN A 183 31.90 45.87 24.41
N THR A 184 31.99 46.32 23.15
CA THR A 184 31.98 47.75 22.84
C THR A 184 30.74 48.42 23.42
N ALA A 185 30.93 49.43 24.27
CA ALA A 185 29.83 50.15 24.88
C ALA A 185 29.24 51.21 23.93
N LEU A 186 27.98 51.04 23.53
CA LEU A 186 27.21 52.02 22.77
C LEU A 186 25.90 52.34 23.50
N ASP A 187 25.70 53.59 23.88
CA ASP A 187 24.45 54.13 24.43
C ASP A 187 23.81 53.25 25.52
N GLY A 188 24.63 52.75 26.44
CA GLY A 188 24.22 51.91 27.58
C GLY A 188 24.29 50.40 27.34
N ASN A 189 24.57 49.95 26.12
CA ASN A 189 24.70 48.54 25.75
C ASN A 189 26.16 48.14 25.55
N ALA A 190 26.64 47.16 26.31
CA ALA A 190 28.04 46.72 26.28
C ALA A 190 28.19 45.20 26.16
N LYS A 191 27.13 44.50 25.75
CA LYS A 191 27.16 43.06 25.49
C LYS A 191 26.46 42.79 24.18
N TRP A 192 27.20 42.24 23.24
CA TRP A 192 26.76 41.99 21.88
C TRP A 192 27.12 40.55 21.53
N ASP A 193 26.11 39.76 21.20
CA ASP A 193 26.32 38.41 20.68
C ASP A 193 26.27 38.45 19.15
N VAL A 194 26.95 37.51 18.49
CA VAL A 194 26.88 37.39 17.02
C VAL A 194 25.42 37.22 16.59
N GLY A 195 24.99 38.05 15.64
CA GLY A 195 23.60 38.06 15.18
C GLY A 195 22.72 39.19 15.74
N ASP A 196 23.21 39.93 16.74
CA ASP A 196 22.56 41.14 17.25
C ASP A 196 22.72 42.32 16.27
N ALA A 197 22.04 43.45 16.51
CA ALA A 197 22.23 44.68 15.75
C ALA A 197 22.20 45.94 16.63
N ALA A 198 22.95 46.95 16.18
CA ALA A 198 22.87 48.33 16.66
C ALA A 198 22.11 49.17 15.63
N TRP A 199 20.97 49.76 16.02
CA TRP A 199 20.16 50.66 15.16
C TRP A 199 20.16 52.07 15.72
N PHE A 200 20.56 53.06 14.92
CA PHE A 200 20.57 54.45 15.35
C PHE A 200 19.19 55.09 15.20
N PHE A 201 18.50 55.31 16.33
CA PHE A 201 17.17 55.91 16.38
C PHE A 201 17.03 56.84 17.58
N GLY A 202 16.45 58.02 17.37
CA GLY A 202 16.25 59.02 18.42
C GLY A 202 17.56 59.56 19.01
N GLY A 203 18.63 59.59 18.19
CA GLY A 203 19.94 60.07 18.61
C GLY A 203 20.74 59.09 19.48
N GLN A 204 20.41 57.80 19.50
CA GLN A 204 21.09 56.75 20.27
C GLN A 204 21.15 55.43 19.47
N TRP A 205 22.17 54.61 19.73
CA TRP A 205 22.28 53.23 19.27
C TRP A 205 21.44 52.29 20.13
N GLN A 206 20.33 51.84 19.57
CA GLN A 206 19.42 50.88 20.18
C GLN A 206 19.91 49.45 19.95
N TYR A 207 19.90 48.63 21.00
CA TYR A 207 20.26 47.21 20.96
C TYR A 207 19.08 46.35 20.47
N TYR A 208 19.38 45.43 19.55
CA TYR A 208 18.42 44.42 19.11
C TYR A 208 19.05 43.04 19.06
N SER A 209 18.49 42.12 19.85
CA SER A 209 18.93 40.73 19.87
C SER A 209 18.55 39.99 18.58
N ARG A 210 19.47 39.21 18.00
CA ARG A 210 19.20 38.26 16.88
C ARG A 210 18.55 38.91 15.64
N ALA A 211 18.82 40.19 15.41
CA ALA A 211 18.27 41.01 14.31
C ALA A 211 18.67 40.55 12.90
N VAL A 212 19.62 39.62 12.78
CA VAL A 212 20.05 39.05 11.51
C VAL A 212 18.94 38.22 10.84
N TRP A 213 17.96 37.65 11.55
CA TRP A 213 16.89 36.85 10.92
C TRP A 213 15.91 37.66 10.06
N PRO A 214 15.39 38.82 10.50
CA PRO A 214 14.64 39.75 9.65
C PRO A 214 15.46 40.32 8.48
N ALA A 215 16.76 40.55 8.69
CA ALA A 215 17.68 41.04 7.65
C ALA A 215 18.02 39.97 6.62
N ILE A 216 18.14 38.70 7.04
CA ILE A 216 18.25 37.52 6.17
C ILE A 216 16.94 37.35 5.41
N ALA A 217 15.77 37.47 6.06
CA ALA A 217 14.48 37.42 5.36
C ALA A 217 14.35 38.54 4.32
N LYS A 218 14.77 39.77 4.63
CA LYS A 218 14.77 40.90 3.71
C LYS A 218 15.85 40.78 2.63
N SER A 219 17.02 40.22 2.95
CA SER A 219 18.07 39.87 1.99
C SER A 219 17.61 38.74 1.06
N ILE A 220 16.90 37.72 1.55
CA ILE A 220 16.28 36.66 0.75
C ILE A 220 15.15 37.20 -0.12
N THR A 221 14.39 38.19 0.38
CA THR A 221 13.34 38.87 -0.40
C THR A 221 13.90 39.88 -1.41
N ALA A 222 15.11 40.40 -1.18
CA ALA A 222 15.82 41.35 -2.05
C ALA A 222 16.88 40.69 -2.95
N LEU A 223 17.26 39.44 -2.68
CA LEU A 223 18.17 38.63 -3.48
C LEU A 223 17.47 38.37 -4.80
N ARG A 224 17.80 39.21 -5.78
CA ARG A 224 17.37 39.01 -7.16
C ARG A 224 17.90 37.69 -7.69
N ASP A 225 19.13 37.33 -7.30
CA ASP A 225 19.76 36.05 -7.59
C ASP A 225 20.50 35.46 -6.38
N ILE A 226 20.49 34.14 -6.21
CA ILE A 226 21.31 33.39 -5.26
C ILE A 226 22.42 32.64 -6.01
N THR A 227 23.65 32.64 -5.50
CA THR A 227 24.77 31.85 -6.06
C THR A 227 25.24 30.78 -5.10
N VAL A 228 25.09 29.50 -5.46
CA VAL A 228 25.61 28.35 -4.68
C VAL A 228 26.44 27.47 -5.60
N ALA A 229 27.65 27.09 -5.18
CA ALA A 229 28.60 26.29 -5.98
C ALA A 229 28.88 26.85 -7.39
N GLY A 230 28.89 28.19 -7.55
CA GLY A 230 29.13 28.88 -8.82
C GLY A 230 27.89 29.11 -9.68
N ILE A 231 26.71 28.77 -9.17
CA ILE A 231 25.45 28.72 -9.93
C ILE A 231 24.55 29.85 -9.47
N LYS A 232 24.33 30.86 -10.33
CA LYS A 232 23.55 32.06 -10.03
C LYS A 232 22.12 31.90 -10.55
N THR A 233 21.11 31.89 -9.67
CA THR A 233 19.69 31.78 -10.06
C THR A 233 18.91 33.00 -9.62
N GLY A 234 18.31 33.72 -10.58
CA GLY A 234 17.54 34.93 -10.32
C GLY A 234 17.28 35.83 -11.53
N GLY A 235 16.08 36.39 -11.59
CA GLY A 235 15.60 37.29 -12.65
C GLY A 235 14.32 37.99 -12.19
N GLY A 236 14.22 39.31 -12.40
CA GLY A 236 13.19 40.13 -11.78
C GLY A 236 11.76 39.78 -12.20
N GLY A 237 10.92 39.36 -11.24
CA GLY A 237 9.46 39.45 -11.35
C GLY A 237 8.65 38.18 -11.03
N SER A 238 8.68 37.67 -9.79
CA SER A 238 7.62 36.78 -9.26
C SER A 238 7.79 36.55 -7.76
N GLN A 239 7.01 37.24 -6.92
CA GLN A 239 7.03 37.09 -5.46
C GLN A 239 6.36 35.78 -4.96
N LEU A 240 5.72 35.00 -5.85
CA LEU A 240 4.98 33.79 -5.48
C LEU A 240 5.84 32.51 -5.43
N TRP A 241 6.98 32.51 -6.14
CA TRP A 241 7.82 31.31 -6.28
C TRP A 241 8.80 31.14 -5.11
N ALA A 242 9.22 32.25 -4.49
CA ALA A 242 10.13 32.22 -3.33
C ALA A 242 9.44 31.71 -2.05
N VAL A 243 8.14 31.96 -1.87
CA VAL A 243 7.37 31.51 -0.69
C VAL A 243 7.11 30.00 -0.72
N ALA A 244 6.82 29.44 -1.89
CA ALA A 244 6.61 27.99 -2.05
C ALA A 244 7.91 27.19 -1.84
N TRP A 245 9.06 27.72 -2.30
CA TRP A 245 10.36 27.11 -2.08
C TRP A 245 10.81 27.20 -0.61
N LEU A 246 10.54 28.31 0.08
CA LEU A 246 10.89 28.45 1.49
C LEU A 246 10.14 27.45 2.39
N ASN A 247 8.87 27.17 2.10
CA ASN A 247 8.07 26.21 2.88
C ASN A 247 8.55 24.77 2.67
N ALA A 248 8.78 24.35 1.42
CA ALA A 248 9.29 23.00 1.12
C ALA A 248 10.70 22.78 1.69
N PHE A 249 11.56 23.80 1.65
CA PHE A 249 12.92 23.70 2.19
C PHE A 249 12.96 23.77 3.72
N ALA A 250 12.04 24.52 4.35
CA ALA A 250 11.89 24.56 5.80
C ALA A 250 11.34 23.24 6.37
N GLU A 251 10.43 22.56 5.66
CA GLU A 251 9.94 21.23 6.05
C GLU A 251 11.03 20.14 5.93
N ILE A 252 11.90 20.23 4.92
CA ILE A 252 13.05 19.34 4.76
C ILE A 252 14.11 19.57 5.86
N LEU A 253 14.41 20.84 6.18
CA LEU A 253 15.39 21.19 7.23
C LEU A 253 14.87 20.91 8.64
N ALA A 254 13.56 21.08 8.89
CA ALA A 254 12.94 20.77 10.18
C ALA A 254 12.96 19.26 10.50
N GLY A 255 13.15 18.41 9.48
CA GLY A 255 13.30 16.97 9.61
C GLY A 255 14.73 16.50 9.86
N ILE A 256 15.72 17.38 10.12
CA ILE A 256 17.15 17.02 10.27
C ILE A 256 17.70 17.56 11.61
N GLN A 257 18.35 16.70 12.40
CA GLN A 257 19.03 17.00 13.65
C GLN A 257 20.35 17.76 13.41
N ALA A 258 20.90 18.36 14.48
CA ALA A 258 22.12 19.16 14.42
C ALA A 258 23.37 18.40 13.94
N ASP A 259 23.35 17.07 13.96
CA ASP A 259 24.43 16.20 13.48
C ASP A 259 24.21 15.70 12.03
N GLY A 260 23.13 16.13 11.36
CA GLY A 260 22.78 15.72 10.00
C GLY A 260 21.91 14.47 9.92
N SER A 261 21.47 13.88 11.03
CA SER A 261 20.55 12.73 11.03
C SER A 261 19.08 13.16 10.92
N PRO A 262 18.20 12.43 10.22
CA PRO A 262 16.79 12.80 10.13
C PRO A 262 15.98 12.51 11.42
N ILE A 263 14.95 13.30 11.72
CA ILE A 263 14.08 13.24 12.93
C ILE A 263 12.90 12.25 12.77
N PHE A 264 12.74 11.61 11.61
CA PHE A 264 11.61 10.71 11.37
C PHE A 264 11.75 9.37 12.16
N PRO A 265 10.70 8.87 12.83
CA PRO A 265 10.74 7.59 13.52
C PRO A 265 10.72 6.45 12.49
N GLY A 266 11.90 6.01 12.06
CA GLY A 266 12.09 4.95 11.08
C GLY A 266 13.01 5.37 9.93
N VAL A 267 13.72 4.40 9.33
CA VAL A 267 14.82 4.61 8.37
C VAL A 267 14.35 5.16 7.00
N ARG A 268 13.11 5.62 6.83
CA ARG A 268 12.58 6.14 5.56
C ARG A 268 11.55 7.24 5.79
N ALA A 269 11.74 8.38 5.14
CA ALA A 269 10.70 9.40 4.93
C ALA A 269 10.08 9.19 3.54
N ARG A 270 8.74 9.07 3.47
CA ARG A 270 8.01 9.18 2.20
C ARG A 270 7.94 10.66 1.83
N VAL A 271 8.69 11.03 0.80
CA VAL A 271 8.51 12.29 0.09
C VAL A 271 7.80 11.90 -1.20
N GLY A 272 6.58 12.39 -1.42
CA GLY A 272 5.73 12.01 -2.55
C GLY A 272 6.31 12.43 -3.92
N PRO A 273 5.51 12.37 -5.01
CA PRO A 273 6.02 12.65 -6.35
C PRO A 273 6.37 14.14 -6.50
N HIS A 274 7.66 14.46 -6.55
CA HIS A 274 8.16 15.82 -6.79
C HIS A 274 8.87 15.95 -8.14
N LYS A 275 8.67 17.11 -8.77
CA LYS A 275 9.27 17.53 -10.04
C LYS A 275 10.38 18.55 -9.75
N PHE A 276 11.63 18.27 -10.15
CA PHE A 276 12.75 19.20 -9.99
C PHE A 276 13.21 19.75 -11.36
N GLU A 277 12.96 21.03 -11.62
CA GLU A 277 13.42 21.76 -12.83
C GLU A 277 14.59 22.71 -12.50
N PRO A 278 15.86 22.35 -12.81
CA PRO A 278 16.99 23.24 -12.61
C PRO A 278 17.29 24.02 -13.90
N GLY A 279 16.37 24.88 -14.34
CA GLY A 279 16.53 25.65 -15.57
C GLY A 279 17.48 26.84 -15.43
N ALA A 280 18.80 26.63 -15.21
CA ALA A 280 19.86 27.65 -15.41
C ALA A 280 21.31 27.12 -15.33
N LEU A 281 21.60 25.86 -15.69
CA LEU A 281 22.95 25.30 -15.59
C LEU A 281 23.41 24.48 -16.79
N SER A 282 24.70 24.58 -17.14
CA SER A 282 25.29 23.65 -18.11
C SER A 282 25.30 22.25 -17.52
N GLY A 283 24.63 21.31 -18.19
CA GLY A 283 24.43 19.94 -17.70
C GLY A 283 23.11 19.69 -16.97
N ALA A 284 22.18 20.66 -17.01
CA ALA A 284 20.86 20.58 -16.41
C ALA A 284 19.95 19.56 -17.10
N GLY A 285 19.33 18.71 -16.30
CA GLY A 285 18.12 17.96 -16.67
C GLY A 285 17.35 17.53 -15.43
N MET A 286 16.17 16.97 -15.68
CA MET A 286 15.15 16.60 -14.70
C MET A 286 15.54 15.33 -13.96
N ILE A 287 15.24 15.27 -12.66
CA ILE A 287 15.16 14.02 -11.93
C ILE A 287 13.71 13.84 -11.47
N LEU A 288 13.13 12.70 -11.80
CA LEU A 288 11.77 12.36 -11.41
C LEU A 288 11.79 11.14 -10.49
N LEU A 289 10.95 11.14 -9.45
CA LEU A 289 10.88 10.05 -8.47
C LEU A 289 9.45 9.48 -8.39
N ASP A 290 9.32 8.18 -8.13
CA ASP A 290 8.04 7.52 -7.85
C ASP A 290 7.62 7.64 -6.39
N ASP A 291 6.42 7.14 -6.07
CA ASP A 291 5.83 7.14 -4.73
C ASP A 291 6.63 6.29 -3.71
N LEU A 292 7.63 5.54 -4.17
CA LEU A 292 8.56 4.73 -3.36
C LEU A 292 9.95 5.37 -3.26
N GLY A 293 10.17 6.55 -3.88
CA GLY A 293 11.45 7.26 -3.90
C GLY A 293 12.45 6.76 -4.95
N SER A 294 12.01 5.94 -5.90
CA SER A 294 12.84 5.38 -6.98
C SER A 294 12.96 6.38 -8.12
N VAL A 295 14.15 6.49 -8.73
CA VAL A 295 14.37 7.38 -9.89
C VAL A 295 13.62 6.84 -11.12
N LEU A 296 12.70 7.66 -11.64
CA LEU A 296 11.85 7.41 -12.80
C LEU A 296 12.40 8.01 -14.10
N ASP A 297 13.17 9.09 -14.00
CA ASP A 297 13.85 9.76 -15.10
C ASP A 297 15.05 10.54 -14.55
N ASN A 298 16.15 10.59 -15.31
CA ASN A 298 17.32 11.41 -15.07
C ASN A 298 17.83 11.98 -16.39
N SER A 299 17.29 13.12 -16.81
CA SER A 299 17.77 13.84 -18.00
C SER A 299 18.98 14.74 -17.71
N SER A 300 19.56 14.67 -16.50
CA SER A 300 20.75 15.44 -16.14
C SER A 300 22.05 14.78 -16.62
N SER A 301 23.09 15.58 -16.83
CA SER A 301 24.44 15.08 -17.19
C SER A 301 25.20 14.39 -16.02
N ARG A 302 24.50 13.97 -14.95
CA ARG A 302 25.11 13.43 -13.74
C ARG A 302 24.75 11.96 -13.56
N THR A 303 25.77 11.15 -13.29
CA THR A 303 25.67 9.72 -13.00
C THR A 303 25.15 9.48 -11.58
N TRP A 304 24.13 8.64 -11.47
CA TRP A 304 23.55 8.14 -10.21
C TRP A 304 23.65 6.61 -10.19
N PRO A 305 23.75 5.96 -9.02
CA PRO A 305 23.79 4.49 -8.96
C PRO A 305 22.49 3.91 -9.56
N GLY A 306 22.61 3.15 -10.65
CA GLY A 306 21.48 2.40 -11.25
C GLY A 306 20.92 2.90 -12.59
N LEU A 307 21.55 3.85 -13.29
CA LEU A 307 21.21 4.22 -14.67
C LEU A 307 22.46 4.58 -15.48
N ASP A 308 22.48 4.15 -16.74
CA ASP A 308 23.58 4.34 -17.70
C ASP A 308 23.25 5.49 -18.67
N ASP A 309 24.28 6.22 -19.09
CA ASP A 309 24.22 7.48 -19.86
C ASP A 309 23.69 7.30 -21.31
N ALA A 310 22.37 7.26 -21.53
CA ALA A 310 21.82 7.41 -22.89
C ALA A 310 20.35 7.87 -22.94
N GLY A 311 20.15 9.17 -23.16
CA GLY A 311 18.93 9.73 -23.78
C GLY A 311 17.78 10.09 -22.81
N PRO A 312 16.96 11.10 -23.15
CA PRO A 312 15.89 11.59 -22.27
C PRO A 312 14.77 10.56 -22.20
N SER A 313 14.54 9.98 -21.02
CA SER A 313 13.38 9.12 -20.78
C SER A 313 12.16 10.00 -20.48
N PRO A 314 11.07 9.93 -21.27
CA PRO A 314 9.91 10.78 -21.02
C PRO A 314 9.04 10.27 -19.85
N SER A 315 8.62 11.20 -18.99
CA SER A 315 7.71 11.08 -17.82
C SER A 315 6.67 9.93 -17.77
N PRO A 316 6.23 9.47 -16.57
CA PRO A 316 5.10 8.58 -16.31
C PRO A 316 3.83 8.96 -17.08
N ILE A 317 3.40 8.07 -17.96
CA ILE A 317 2.20 8.17 -18.80
C ILE A 317 0.98 7.60 -18.06
N ALA A 318 0.64 8.29 -16.98
CA ALA A 318 -0.77 8.57 -16.68
C ALA A 318 -1.10 10.05 -16.98
N ARG A 319 -0.12 10.86 -17.42
CA ARG A 319 -0.29 12.29 -17.69
C ARG A 319 -0.34 12.69 -19.16
N ARG A 320 0.01 11.85 -20.15
CA ARG A 320 0.13 12.33 -21.55
C ARG A 320 -1.10 12.15 -22.44
N LEU A 321 -1.94 11.12 -22.24
CA LEU A 321 -3.25 11.07 -22.91
C LEU A 321 -4.22 12.16 -22.44
N LEU A 322 -4.14 12.51 -21.16
CA LEU A 322 -4.96 13.56 -20.55
C LEU A 322 -4.33 14.95 -20.64
N ALA A 323 -3.09 15.10 -21.13
CA ALA A 323 -2.41 16.41 -21.24
C ALA A 323 -2.59 17.10 -22.59
N ARG A 324 -3.00 16.38 -23.65
CA ARG A 324 -3.36 17.02 -24.92
C ARG A 324 -4.71 16.52 -25.44
N GLY A 325 -5.48 17.44 -26.00
CA GLY A 325 -6.68 17.10 -26.75
C GLY A 325 -6.35 16.40 -28.07
N PRO A 326 -7.34 15.76 -28.71
CA PRO A 326 -7.16 15.19 -30.03
C PRO A 326 -6.95 16.28 -31.08
N GLY A 327 -6.07 16.03 -32.04
CA GLY A 327 -5.73 16.93 -33.14
C GLY A 327 -6.08 16.33 -34.50
N VAL A 328 -5.83 17.09 -35.56
CA VAL A 328 -6.14 16.68 -36.94
C VAL A 328 -5.37 15.42 -37.37
N GLY A 329 -4.19 15.21 -36.81
CA GLY A 329 -3.34 14.04 -37.10
C GLY A 329 -3.78 12.75 -36.40
N ASP A 330 -4.66 12.82 -35.39
CA ASP A 330 -5.22 11.64 -34.72
C ASP A 330 -6.34 11.05 -35.59
N CYS A 331 -5.94 10.43 -36.71
CA CYS A 331 -6.82 9.99 -37.81
C CYS A 331 -6.58 8.51 -38.20
N ALA A 332 -7.14 8.07 -39.33
CA ALA A 332 -7.17 6.65 -39.69
C ALA A 332 -5.76 6.05 -39.87
N SER A 333 -4.76 6.82 -40.31
CA SER A 333 -3.37 6.36 -40.40
C SER A 333 -2.73 6.03 -39.03
N ARG A 334 -3.26 6.65 -37.96
CA ARG A 334 -2.92 6.42 -36.56
C ARG A 334 -3.95 5.55 -35.83
N GLY A 335 -4.79 4.80 -36.55
CA GLY A 335 -5.74 3.86 -35.97
C GLY A 335 -7.04 4.47 -35.43
N PHE A 336 -7.30 5.76 -35.66
CA PHE A 336 -8.53 6.44 -35.24
C PHE A 336 -9.50 6.60 -36.41
N GLY A 337 -10.67 5.95 -36.30
CA GLY A 337 -11.72 6.02 -37.32
C GLY A 337 -12.90 6.92 -36.91
N ALA A 338 -13.89 7.07 -37.80
CA ALA A 338 -15.15 7.71 -37.43
C ALA A 338 -15.79 6.98 -36.25
N GLY A 339 -16.12 7.74 -35.20
CA GLY A 339 -16.66 7.21 -33.96
C GLY A 339 -15.62 6.86 -32.90
N SER A 340 -14.32 6.93 -33.22
CA SER A 340 -13.25 6.78 -32.23
C SER A 340 -13.41 7.72 -31.05
N LEU A 341 -12.99 7.27 -29.88
CA LEU A 341 -13.11 8.02 -28.62
C LEU A 341 -11.74 8.49 -28.13
N TRP A 342 -11.72 9.68 -27.54
CA TRP A 342 -10.54 10.25 -26.88
C TRP A 342 -10.95 10.85 -25.54
N LEU A 343 -10.15 10.67 -24.49
CA LEU A 343 -10.39 11.29 -23.20
C LEU A 343 -9.36 12.38 -22.94
N TYR A 344 -9.80 13.61 -22.74
CA TYR A 344 -8.95 14.76 -22.43
C TYR A 344 -9.66 15.72 -21.48
N ASP A 345 -8.95 16.20 -20.45
CA ASP A 345 -9.47 17.14 -19.45
C ASP A 345 -10.85 16.75 -18.84
N GLY A 346 -11.02 15.44 -18.58
CA GLY A 346 -12.28 14.90 -18.03
C GLY A 346 -13.46 14.88 -19.01
N ALA A 347 -13.24 15.19 -20.29
CA ALA A 347 -14.24 15.13 -21.34
C ALA A 347 -13.88 14.07 -22.40
N LEU A 348 -14.89 13.34 -22.87
CA LEU A 348 -14.78 12.45 -24.01
C LEU A 348 -15.03 13.20 -25.32
N TYR A 349 -14.15 13.02 -26.27
CA TYR A 349 -14.28 13.47 -27.64
C TYR A 349 -14.60 12.27 -28.52
N ARG A 350 -15.34 12.53 -29.60
CA ARG A 350 -15.65 11.56 -30.63
C ARG A 350 -15.18 12.07 -31.98
N SER A 351 -14.51 11.22 -32.75
CA SER A 351 -14.20 11.50 -34.15
C SER A 351 -15.49 11.52 -34.97
N LEU A 352 -15.77 12.64 -35.63
CA LEU A 352 -16.92 12.84 -36.52
C LEU A 352 -16.62 12.44 -37.97
N TYR A 353 -15.37 12.57 -38.37
CA TYR A 353 -14.87 12.31 -39.72
C TYR A 353 -13.40 11.92 -39.65
N ASP A 354 -13.04 10.87 -40.36
CA ASP A 354 -11.67 10.41 -40.54
C ASP A 354 -11.36 10.25 -42.04
N ALA A 355 -10.41 11.06 -42.52
CA ALA A 355 -9.62 10.74 -43.70
C ALA A 355 -8.33 10.04 -43.27
N GLN A 356 -7.57 9.54 -44.24
CA GLN A 356 -6.29 8.88 -43.99
C GLN A 356 -5.29 9.77 -43.23
N ASP A 357 -5.37 11.08 -43.41
CA ASP A 357 -4.43 12.10 -42.92
C ASP A 357 -5.08 13.25 -42.12
N ALA A 358 -6.41 13.21 -41.93
CA ALA A 358 -7.12 14.26 -41.20
C ALA A 358 -8.33 13.72 -40.44
N ALA A 359 -8.46 14.07 -39.17
CA ALA A 359 -9.64 13.80 -38.35
C ALA A 359 -10.30 15.08 -37.84
N CYS A 360 -11.62 15.01 -37.67
CA CYS A 360 -12.42 16.03 -36.99
C CYS A 360 -12.97 15.45 -35.70
N TRP A 361 -12.73 16.14 -34.58
CA TRP A 361 -13.13 15.69 -33.24
C TRP A 361 -14.11 16.68 -32.63
N ASP A 362 -15.16 16.16 -31.99
CA ASP A 362 -16.13 16.96 -31.25
C ASP A 362 -16.37 16.38 -29.86
N VAL A 363 -16.74 17.24 -28.92
CA VAL A 363 -17.01 16.85 -27.53
C VAL A 363 -18.33 16.08 -27.49
N LEU A 364 -18.35 14.90 -26.88
CA LEU A 364 -19.59 14.16 -26.68
C LEU A 364 -20.56 14.94 -25.79
N THR A 365 -21.86 14.82 -26.04
CA THR A 365 -22.87 15.46 -25.20
C THR A 365 -23.08 14.72 -23.87
N ASP A 366 -22.82 13.42 -23.84
CA ASP A 366 -22.90 12.56 -22.66
C ASP A 366 -21.53 12.46 -21.97
N GLN A 367 -21.29 13.38 -21.02
CA GLN A 367 -20.03 13.50 -20.26
C GLN A 367 -20.16 13.03 -18.81
N ALA A 368 -21.24 12.33 -18.46
CA ALA A 368 -21.49 11.99 -17.07
C ALA A 368 -20.54 10.87 -16.61
N ALA A 369 -19.61 11.17 -15.71
CA ALA A 369 -18.83 10.21 -14.92
C ALA A 369 -19.68 9.48 -13.86
N ALA A 370 -20.92 9.14 -14.22
CA ALA A 370 -21.90 8.49 -13.37
C ALA A 370 -21.34 7.16 -12.83
N PRO A 371 -21.82 6.70 -11.66
CA PRO A 371 -21.49 5.38 -11.15
C PRO A 371 -21.72 4.29 -12.21
N LEU A 372 -20.81 3.31 -12.27
CA LEU A 372 -20.78 2.36 -13.38
C LEU A 372 -22.11 1.60 -13.54
N ALA A 373 -22.74 1.22 -12.43
CA ALA A 373 -24.00 0.47 -12.43
C ALA A 373 -25.26 1.36 -12.55
N ALA A 374 -25.13 2.68 -12.71
CA ALA A 374 -26.27 3.57 -12.83
C ALA A 374 -27.07 3.30 -14.11
N GLY A 375 -28.38 3.08 -13.99
CA GLY A 375 -29.27 2.89 -15.15
C GLY A 375 -29.45 1.44 -15.62
N PHE A 376 -28.87 0.44 -14.94
CA PHE A 376 -29.21 -0.97 -15.18
C PHE A 376 -30.54 -1.39 -14.56
N GLY A 377 -31.13 -0.58 -13.68
CA GLY A 377 -32.47 -0.80 -13.13
C GLY A 377 -32.64 -2.17 -12.47
N SER A 378 -33.75 -2.83 -12.75
CA SER A 378 -34.08 -4.16 -12.19
C SER A 378 -33.21 -5.30 -12.72
N ALA A 379 -32.37 -5.05 -13.73
CA ALA A 379 -31.41 -6.06 -14.21
C ALA A 379 -30.19 -6.18 -13.28
N LEU A 380 -29.93 -5.19 -12.42
CA LEU A 380 -28.77 -5.20 -11.52
C LEU A 380 -28.97 -6.25 -10.41
N ALA A 381 -28.16 -7.32 -10.44
CA ALA A 381 -28.17 -8.37 -9.42
C ALA A 381 -27.25 -8.02 -8.24
N ALA A 382 -26.06 -7.49 -8.54
CA ALA A 382 -25.11 -7.02 -7.54
C ALA A 382 -24.11 -6.02 -8.16
N ALA A 383 -23.52 -5.17 -7.33
CA ALA A 383 -22.47 -4.24 -7.74
C ALA A 383 -21.42 -4.09 -6.65
N TYR A 384 -20.15 -4.22 -7.00
CA TYR A 384 -19.02 -4.13 -6.08
C TYR A 384 -18.06 -3.09 -6.62
N GLY A 385 -17.65 -2.13 -5.80
CA GLY A 385 -16.71 -1.09 -6.20
C GLY A 385 -15.88 -0.61 -5.03
N LEU A 386 -14.69 -0.09 -5.32
CA LEU A 386 -13.96 0.77 -4.40
C LEU A 386 -14.59 2.17 -4.36
N ASP A 387 -15.09 2.63 -5.50
CA ASP A 387 -15.93 3.82 -5.62
C ASP A 387 -17.42 3.44 -5.58
N ALA A 388 -18.30 4.44 -5.48
CA ALA A 388 -19.74 4.26 -5.67
C ALA A 388 -20.04 3.65 -7.05
N MET A 389 -20.76 2.53 -7.06
CA MET A 389 -21.22 1.81 -8.25
C MET A 389 -22.67 2.16 -8.62
N VAL A 390 -23.49 2.57 -7.64
CA VAL A 390 -24.84 3.08 -7.86
C VAL A 390 -24.95 4.54 -7.39
N SER A 391 -25.95 5.27 -7.92
CA SER A 391 -26.13 6.70 -7.64
C SER A 391 -26.39 6.96 -6.15
N GLY A 392 -25.62 7.87 -5.56
CA GLY A 392 -25.77 8.29 -4.16
C GLY A 392 -25.30 7.28 -3.12
N TYR A 393 -24.60 6.21 -3.51
CA TYR A 393 -24.09 5.22 -2.54
C TYR A 393 -23.05 5.84 -1.61
N THR A 394 -23.28 5.69 -0.31
CA THR A 394 -22.33 5.96 0.78
C THR A 394 -22.42 4.82 1.77
N GLY A 395 -21.29 4.21 2.14
CA GLY A 395 -21.30 3.03 3.00
C GLY A 395 -20.05 2.18 2.87
N PRO A 396 -19.99 1.01 3.51
CA PRO A 396 -18.85 0.10 3.44
C PRO A 396 -18.47 -0.26 1.99
N ALA A 397 -17.20 -0.12 1.62
CA ALA A 397 -16.68 -0.60 0.34
C ALA A 397 -16.06 -1.99 0.53
N ILE A 398 -15.10 -2.10 1.45
CA ILE A 398 -14.30 -3.31 1.68
C ILE A 398 -13.92 -3.46 3.15
N ASP A 399 -13.75 -4.71 3.59
CA ASP A 399 -13.04 -5.01 4.84
C ASP A 399 -11.57 -5.31 4.52
N VAL A 400 -10.66 -4.47 5.03
CA VAL A 400 -9.21 -4.62 4.87
C VAL A 400 -8.62 -5.28 6.10
N VAL A 401 -7.89 -6.37 5.91
CA VAL A 401 -7.14 -7.08 6.96
C VAL A 401 -5.65 -6.75 6.81
N THR A 402 -5.07 -6.22 7.89
CA THR A 402 -3.63 -5.95 8.03
C THR A 402 -3.07 -6.73 9.22
N THR A 403 -1.76 -6.96 9.25
CA THR A 403 -1.07 -7.46 10.44
C THR A 403 -0.49 -6.26 11.18
N VAL A 404 -0.88 -6.05 12.44
CA VAL A 404 -0.39 -4.97 13.30
C VAL A 404 0.06 -5.58 14.61
N ALA A 405 1.33 -5.35 14.98
CA ALA A 405 1.95 -5.97 16.16
C ALA A 405 1.77 -7.51 16.19
N ALA A 406 2.02 -8.15 15.03
CA ALA A 406 1.90 -9.58 14.77
C ALA A 406 0.47 -10.16 14.92
N ALA A 407 -0.57 -9.32 14.97
CA ALA A 407 -1.97 -9.75 15.05
C ALA A 407 -2.78 -9.23 13.85
N PRO A 408 -3.73 -10.03 13.32
CA PRO A 408 -4.62 -9.55 12.27
C PRO A 408 -5.61 -8.50 12.80
N VAL A 409 -5.72 -7.38 12.11
CA VAL A 409 -6.66 -6.29 12.39
C VAL A 409 -7.51 -6.04 11.14
N THR A 410 -8.83 -6.12 11.30
CA THR A 410 -9.80 -5.82 10.24
C THR A 410 -10.32 -4.40 10.39
N THR A 411 -10.24 -3.62 9.32
CA THR A 411 -10.79 -2.26 9.23
C THR A 411 -11.69 -2.14 8.00
N THR A 412 -12.92 -1.70 8.19
CA THR A 412 -13.83 -1.39 7.07
C THR A 412 -13.46 -0.04 6.47
N VAL A 413 -13.14 -0.01 5.17
CA VAL A 413 -12.97 1.22 4.40
C VAL A 413 -14.25 1.49 3.61
N ALA A 414 -14.74 2.71 3.67
CA ALA A 414 -16.03 3.11 3.12
C ALA A 414 -15.91 3.89 1.80
N VAL A 415 -17.01 3.96 1.06
CA VAL A 415 -17.27 4.99 0.05
C VAL A 415 -17.83 6.23 0.76
N GLY A 416 -17.14 7.36 0.60
CA GLY A 416 -17.50 8.65 1.16
C GLY A 416 -18.66 9.35 0.44
N ALA A 417 -19.05 10.51 0.95
CA ALA A 417 -20.17 11.31 0.40
C ALA A 417 -19.93 11.86 -1.02
N ASP A 418 -18.66 11.93 -1.44
CA ASP A 418 -18.24 12.27 -2.80
C ASP A 418 -18.34 11.08 -3.78
N GLY A 419 -18.76 9.90 -3.28
CA GLY A 419 -18.87 8.67 -4.06
C GLY A 419 -17.52 8.03 -4.38
N ARG A 420 -16.44 8.40 -3.68
CA ARG A 420 -15.11 7.81 -3.82
C ARG A 420 -14.74 6.99 -2.60
N LEU A 421 -13.78 6.07 -2.76
CA LEU A 421 -13.17 5.37 -1.64
C LEU A 421 -12.59 6.39 -0.63
N ASP A 422 -12.78 6.15 0.67
CA ASP A 422 -12.10 6.90 1.72
C ASP A 422 -10.60 6.58 1.70
N GLN A 423 -9.88 7.34 0.88
CA GLN A 423 -8.45 7.16 0.65
C GLN A 423 -7.65 7.40 1.92
N ILE A 424 -8.08 8.35 2.77
CA ILE A 424 -7.40 8.66 4.03
C ILE A 424 -7.49 7.44 4.97
N ALA A 425 -8.67 6.81 5.06
CA ALA A 425 -8.84 5.60 5.84
C ALA A 425 -7.98 4.45 5.29
N LEU A 426 -7.97 4.24 3.97
CA LEU A 426 -7.12 3.20 3.36
C LEU A 426 -5.64 3.45 3.64
N ASP A 427 -5.14 4.67 3.41
CA ASP A 427 -3.73 5.03 3.63
C ASP A 427 -3.33 4.86 5.09
N THR A 428 -4.23 5.20 6.02
CA THR A 428 -4.01 5.01 7.47
C THR A 428 -3.89 3.52 7.81
N VAL A 429 -4.78 2.67 7.28
CA VAL A 429 -4.74 1.21 7.50
C VAL A 429 -3.45 0.62 6.94
N LEU A 430 -3.04 1.03 5.73
CA LEU A 430 -1.80 0.55 5.11
C LEU A 430 -0.55 1.01 5.87
N ALA A 431 -0.54 2.22 6.42
CA ALA A 431 0.58 2.77 7.18
C ALA A 431 0.80 2.09 8.54
N LEU A 432 -0.25 1.49 9.12
CA LEU A 432 -0.18 0.77 10.40
C LEU A 432 0.32 -0.68 10.26
N ALA A 433 0.33 -1.24 9.05
CA ALA A 433 0.72 -2.61 8.83
C ALA A 433 2.21 -2.85 9.18
N ASP A 434 2.49 -3.99 9.79
CA ASP A 434 3.84 -4.43 10.12
C ASP A 434 4.69 -4.56 8.85
N ALA A 435 5.96 -4.14 8.93
CA ALA A 435 6.89 -4.21 7.82
C ALA A 435 7.02 -5.65 7.26
N GLY A 436 6.96 -5.79 5.94
CA GLY A 436 7.03 -7.08 5.26
C GLY A 436 5.71 -7.87 5.20
N THR A 437 4.61 -7.31 5.73
CA THR A 437 3.27 -7.91 5.61
C THR A 437 2.48 -7.26 4.46
N SER A 438 1.43 -7.93 3.98
CA SER A 438 0.53 -7.42 2.94
C SER A 438 -0.86 -7.21 3.49
N ALA A 439 -1.51 -6.10 3.09
CA ALA A 439 -2.91 -5.87 3.37
C ALA A 439 -3.79 -6.66 2.39
N THR A 440 -4.88 -7.23 2.89
CA THR A 440 -5.77 -8.10 2.12
C THR A 440 -7.23 -7.68 2.28
N VAL A 441 -8.10 -8.09 1.36
CA VAL A 441 -9.54 -7.78 1.38
C VAL A 441 -10.32 -9.04 1.75
N SER A 442 -10.91 -9.08 2.94
CA SER A 442 -11.70 -10.23 3.41
C SER A 442 -13.17 -10.20 2.95
N ARG A 443 -13.66 -9.00 2.62
CA ARG A 443 -15.03 -8.79 2.13
C ARG A 443 -15.09 -7.61 1.17
N TRP A 444 -15.84 -7.76 0.09
CA TRP A 444 -16.21 -6.69 -0.83
C TRP A 444 -17.73 -6.50 -0.80
N TYR A 445 -18.17 -5.33 -0.37
CA TYR A 445 -19.58 -5.06 -0.12
C TYR A 445 -20.35 -4.80 -1.42
N ASP A 446 -21.44 -5.57 -1.58
CA ASP A 446 -22.49 -5.29 -2.55
C ASP A 446 -23.17 -3.93 -2.26
N GLN A 447 -23.07 -3.03 -3.22
CA GLN A 447 -23.62 -1.68 -3.23
C GLN A 447 -25.00 -1.59 -3.91
N SER A 448 -25.49 -2.68 -4.51
CA SER A 448 -26.79 -2.70 -5.20
C SER A 448 -27.99 -2.66 -4.24
N GLY A 449 -27.77 -3.03 -2.98
CA GLY A 449 -28.83 -3.23 -1.98
C GLY A 449 -29.33 -4.67 -1.88
N GLY A 450 -28.84 -5.60 -2.72
CA GLY A 450 -29.20 -7.03 -2.67
C GLY A 450 -28.57 -7.79 -1.50
N GLY A 451 -27.51 -7.26 -0.89
CA GLY A 451 -26.84 -7.90 0.25
C GLY A 451 -25.92 -9.06 -0.15
N HIS A 452 -25.60 -9.20 -1.43
CA HIS A 452 -24.79 -10.29 -1.97
C HIS A 452 -23.29 -10.05 -1.79
N HIS A 453 -22.81 -9.69 -0.58
CA HIS A 453 -21.40 -9.37 -0.38
C HIS A 453 -20.48 -10.54 -0.78
N LEU A 454 -19.36 -10.23 -1.44
CA LEU A 454 -18.32 -11.23 -1.74
C LEU A 454 -17.41 -11.38 -0.53
N THR A 455 -17.09 -12.61 -0.16
CA THR A 455 -16.23 -12.95 0.97
C THR A 455 -15.23 -14.03 0.60
N VAL A 456 -14.18 -14.23 1.40
CA VAL A 456 -13.20 -15.28 1.14
C VAL A 456 -13.86 -16.66 1.37
N PRO A 457 -14.00 -17.50 0.33
CA PRO A 457 -14.58 -18.82 0.50
C PRO A 457 -13.58 -19.79 1.18
N SER A 458 -14.10 -20.91 1.69
CA SER A 458 -13.26 -21.97 2.24
C SER A 458 -12.22 -22.46 1.23
N GLY A 459 -10.98 -22.68 1.68
CA GLY A 459 -9.86 -23.14 0.84
C GLY A 459 -9.23 -22.06 -0.04
N ALA A 460 -9.63 -20.80 0.09
CA ALA A 460 -9.01 -19.67 -0.61
C ALA A 460 -8.37 -18.67 0.37
N SER A 461 -7.53 -17.79 -0.16
CA SER A 461 -6.96 -16.64 0.54
C SER A 461 -7.54 -15.33 0.04
N ALA A 462 -7.47 -14.31 0.89
CA ALA A 462 -7.96 -12.96 0.60
C ALA A 462 -7.08 -12.27 -0.46
N PRO A 463 -7.66 -11.64 -1.51
CA PRO A 463 -6.89 -10.84 -2.46
C PRO A 463 -6.26 -9.62 -1.78
N ARG A 464 -5.29 -8.96 -2.44
CA ARG A 464 -4.48 -7.89 -1.86
C ARG A 464 -4.94 -6.49 -2.22
N ILE A 465 -4.61 -5.50 -1.39
CA ILE A 465 -4.88 -4.07 -1.64
C ILE A 465 -3.75 -3.17 -1.15
N GLY A 466 -3.41 -2.15 -1.93
CA GLY A 466 -2.35 -1.17 -1.63
C GLY A 466 -0.99 -1.43 -2.31
N GLN A 467 -0.82 -2.58 -2.96
CA GLN A 467 0.42 -3.01 -3.62
C GLN A 467 0.41 -2.70 -5.12
N ALA A 468 -0.78 -2.73 -5.73
CA ALA A 468 -1.01 -2.38 -7.12
C ALA A 468 -1.99 -1.21 -7.23
N GLN A 469 -1.91 -0.56 -8.39
CA GLN A 469 -2.83 0.49 -8.80
C GLN A 469 -3.24 0.28 -10.25
N VAL A 470 -4.43 0.76 -10.59
CA VAL A 470 -4.93 0.81 -11.97
C VAL A 470 -5.14 2.28 -12.30
N ASN A 471 -4.32 2.81 -13.21
CA ASN A 471 -4.32 4.22 -13.60
C ASN A 471 -4.21 5.19 -12.40
N GLY A 472 -3.25 4.94 -11.51
CA GLY A 472 -2.99 5.75 -10.31
C GLY A 472 -4.00 5.59 -9.17
N ARG A 473 -4.92 4.62 -9.26
CA ARG A 473 -5.95 4.37 -8.23
C ARG A 473 -5.74 3.05 -7.53
N PRO A 474 -6.07 2.94 -6.23
CA PRO A 474 -6.06 1.66 -5.55
C PRO A 474 -6.92 0.65 -6.29
N CYS A 475 -6.46 -0.60 -6.34
CA CYS A 475 -7.21 -1.72 -6.87
C CYS A 475 -7.11 -2.93 -5.94
N ILE A 476 -8.07 -3.84 -6.08
CA ILE A 476 -7.99 -5.17 -5.48
C ILE A 476 -7.25 -6.05 -6.47
N SER A 477 -6.14 -6.63 -6.01
CA SER A 477 -5.32 -7.53 -6.80
C SER A 477 -5.64 -8.97 -6.46
N PHE A 478 -6.14 -9.71 -7.45
CA PHE A 478 -6.29 -11.15 -7.40
C PHE A 478 -5.08 -11.85 -8.04
N ASP A 479 -4.07 -11.08 -8.45
CA ASP A 479 -2.95 -11.62 -9.20
C ASP A 479 -2.06 -12.50 -8.31
N THR A 480 -1.97 -13.77 -8.72
CA THR A 480 -1.23 -14.83 -8.04
C THR A 480 -0.06 -15.33 -8.86
N THR A 481 0.45 -14.59 -9.84
CA THR A 481 1.58 -15.04 -10.66
C THR A 481 2.72 -15.52 -9.75
N GLY A 482 3.02 -16.83 -9.81
CA GLY A 482 4.00 -17.51 -8.94
C GLY A 482 3.54 -17.91 -7.53
N ALA A 483 2.27 -17.74 -7.14
CA ALA A 483 1.74 -18.13 -5.83
C ALA A 483 1.10 -19.53 -5.83
N ALA A 484 1.25 -20.25 -4.72
CA ALA A 484 0.73 -21.61 -4.53
C ALA A 484 -0.69 -21.65 -3.92
N VAL A 485 -1.36 -20.50 -3.77
CA VAL A 485 -2.64 -20.39 -3.04
C VAL A 485 -3.63 -19.55 -3.84
N PRO A 486 -4.87 -20.02 -4.01
CA PRO A 486 -5.88 -19.30 -4.79
C PRO A 486 -6.34 -18.04 -4.04
N LEU A 487 -6.26 -16.87 -4.71
CA LEU A 487 -6.86 -15.62 -4.23
C LEU A 487 -8.25 -15.45 -4.82
N ARG A 488 -9.27 -15.39 -3.96
CA ARG A 488 -10.67 -15.38 -4.40
C ARG A 488 -11.60 -14.68 -3.43
N LEU A 489 -12.58 -13.98 -3.98
CA LEU A 489 -13.79 -13.57 -3.28
C LEU A 489 -15.02 -14.16 -3.98
N ALA A 490 -15.98 -14.64 -3.19
CA ALA A 490 -17.16 -15.31 -3.70
C ALA A 490 -18.42 -15.00 -2.88
N ASN A 491 -19.57 -15.13 -3.52
CA ASN A 491 -20.88 -15.20 -2.89
C ASN A 491 -21.57 -16.48 -3.38
N ALA A 492 -22.06 -17.32 -2.47
CA ALA A 492 -22.66 -18.60 -2.81
C ALA A 492 -24.18 -18.52 -3.09
N ASP A 493 -24.82 -17.39 -2.79
CA ASP A 493 -26.27 -17.26 -2.74
C ASP A 493 -26.86 -16.52 -3.94
N ILE A 494 -26.06 -15.68 -4.61
CA ILE A 494 -26.50 -14.98 -5.83
C ILE A 494 -26.81 -16.00 -6.94
N SER A 495 -27.97 -15.86 -7.57
CA SER A 495 -28.47 -16.82 -8.56
C SER A 495 -28.87 -16.12 -9.85
N PHE A 496 -28.53 -16.74 -10.97
CA PHE A 496 -28.81 -16.27 -12.31
C PHE A 496 -29.69 -17.28 -13.04
N GLY A 497 -30.74 -16.79 -13.69
CA GLY A 497 -31.67 -17.65 -14.41
C GLY A 497 -31.01 -18.38 -15.56
N ALA A 498 -31.51 -19.58 -15.86
CA ALA A 498 -31.02 -20.41 -16.97
C ALA A 498 -30.84 -19.60 -18.27
N GLY A 499 -29.60 -19.60 -18.77
CA GLY A 499 -29.24 -18.99 -20.06
C GLY A 499 -29.20 -17.46 -20.10
N THR A 500 -29.24 -16.76 -18.96
CA THR A 500 -29.17 -15.29 -18.95
C THR A 500 -28.40 -14.76 -17.75
N PHE A 501 -27.29 -14.08 -18.02
CA PHE A 501 -26.53 -13.31 -17.03
C PHE A 501 -25.56 -12.35 -17.72
N THR A 502 -25.03 -11.40 -16.96
CA THR A 502 -23.79 -10.69 -17.28
C THR A 502 -22.96 -10.52 -16.03
N VAL A 503 -21.66 -10.74 -16.12
CA VAL A 503 -20.71 -10.29 -15.10
C VAL A 503 -19.53 -9.60 -15.76
N CYS A 504 -19.25 -8.36 -15.36
CA CYS A 504 -18.17 -7.55 -15.90
C CYS A 504 -17.33 -6.94 -14.78
N ALA A 505 -16.02 -7.18 -14.82
CA ALA A 505 -15.03 -6.50 -14.01
C ALA A 505 -14.50 -5.26 -14.74
N VAL A 506 -14.16 -4.22 -13.98
CA VAL A 506 -13.46 -3.02 -14.46
C VAL A 506 -12.10 -2.96 -13.79
N GLY A 507 -11.04 -2.93 -14.59
CA GLY A 507 -9.69 -3.20 -14.11
C GLY A 507 -8.75 -3.52 -15.25
N ARG A 508 -7.69 -4.28 -14.99
CA ARG A 508 -6.78 -4.79 -16.01
C ARG A 508 -6.40 -6.24 -15.77
N ALA A 509 -6.06 -6.94 -16.85
CA ALA A 509 -5.37 -8.22 -16.78
C ALA A 509 -3.85 -8.02 -16.82
N SER A 510 -3.08 -8.90 -16.22
CA SER A 510 -1.60 -8.83 -16.27
C SER A 510 -1.01 -9.63 -17.44
N GLY A 511 -1.78 -10.61 -17.93
CA GLY A 511 -1.45 -11.47 -19.04
C GLY A 511 -2.54 -12.52 -19.20
N THR A 512 -2.76 -12.96 -20.43
CA THR A 512 -3.91 -13.81 -20.79
C THR A 512 -3.49 -15.06 -21.56
N ASN A 513 -2.22 -15.44 -21.43
CA ASN A 513 -1.71 -16.69 -21.96
C ASN A 513 -1.17 -17.55 -20.82
N CYS A 514 -1.29 -18.87 -20.97
CA CYS A 514 -0.72 -19.82 -20.04
C CYS A 514 -0.47 -21.16 -20.72
N SER A 515 0.27 -22.03 -20.05
CA SER A 515 0.36 -23.43 -20.46
C SER A 515 -0.98 -24.13 -20.18
N GLY A 516 -1.30 -25.18 -20.94
CA GLY A 516 -2.61 -25.86 -20.86
C GLY A 516 -2.99 -26.39 -19.46
N ASP A 517 -2.01 -26.58 -18.57
CA ASP A 517 -2.21 -27.08 -17.21
C ASP A 517 -2.45 -25.96 -16.17
N ASP A 518 -2.10 -24.71 -16.47
CA ASP A 518 -2.15 -23.59 -15.49
C ASP A 518 -3.53 -22.93 -15.39
N ARG A 519 -4.31 -22.92 -16.49
CA ARG A 519 -5.73 -22.51 -16.58
C ARG A 519 -6.07 -21.22 -15.81
N ILE A 520 -5.44 -20.10 -16.15
CA ILE A 520 -5.64 -18.82 -15.42
C ILE A 520 -7.10 -18.36 -15.55
N SER A 521 -7.78 -18.13 -14.41
CA SER A 521 -9.20 -17.75 -14.38
C SER A 521 -9.43 -16.46 -13.59
N ALA A 522 -10.49 -15.71 -13.92
CA ALA A 522 -10.76 -14.40 -13.32
C ALA A 522 -12.20 -14.23 -12.85
N ILE A 523 -13.19 -14.64 -13.65
CA ILE A 523 -14.62 -14.49 -13.32
C ILE A 523 -15.27 -15.87 -13.40
N SER A 524 -16.13 -16.20 -12.44
CA SER A 524 -16.98 -17.40 -12.49
C SER A 524 -18.41 -17.09 -12.08
N VAL A 525 -19.37 -17.58 -12.87
CA VAL A 525 -20.81 -17.54 -12.62
C VAL A 525 -21.30 -18.96 -12.41
N GLY A 526 -21.92 -19.23 -11.26
CA GLY A 526 -22.20 -20.58 -10.78
C GLY A 526 -21.09 -21.14 -9.87
N SER A 527 -21.21 -22.42 -9.52
CA SER A 527 -20.29 -23.11 -8.60
C SER A 527 -20.20 -24.61 -8.93
N GLY A 528 -19.14 -25.29 -8.47
CA GLY A 528 -18.94 -26.70 -8.79
C GLY A 528 -18.96 -26.97 -10.31
N THR A 529 -19.64 -28.03 -10.75
CA THR A 529 -19.74 -28.38 -12.18
C THR A 529 -20.79 -27.55 -12.93
N ALA A 530 -21.66 -26.82 -12.24
CA ALA A 530 -22.67 -25.94 -12.84
C ALA A 530 -22.15 -24.50 -12.82
N ARG A 531 -21.15 -24.22 -13.66
CA ARG A 531 -20.49 -22.90 -13.73
C ARG A 531 -20.01 -22.56 -15.13
N ILE A 532 -19.97 -21.27 -15.42
CA ILE A 532 -19.21 -20.69 -16.52
C ILE A 532 -18.07 -19.88 -15.92
N ALA A 533 -16.83 -20.11 -16.34
CA ALA A 533 -15.68 -19.33 -15.90
C ALA A 533 -14.83 -18.88 -17.07
N THR A 534 -14.25 -17.69 -17.00
CA THR A 534 -13.19 -17.26 -17.94
C THR A 534 -11.95 -18.13 -17.73
N VAL A 535 -11.30 -18.58 -18.81
CA VAL A 535 -10.01 -19.27 -18.75
C VAL A 535 -9.09 -18.71 -19.83
N SER A 536 -7.90 -18.28 -19.44
CA SER A 536 -6.89 -17.75 -20.35
C SER A 536 -6.05 -18.87 -20.96
N GLY A 537 -5.54 -18.68 -22.19
CA GLY A 537 -4.47 -19.45 -22.80
C GLY A 537 -4.67 -20.96 -22.81
N ILE A 538 -5.67 -21.44 -23.57
CA ILE A 538 -5.85 -22.89 -23.75
C ILE A 538 -4.74 -23.36 -24.70
N ASP A 539 -3.75 -24.05 -24.14
CA ASP A 539 -2.56 -24.54 -24.86
C ASP A 539 -1.72 -23.42 -25.53
N GLU A 540 -1.40 -22.37 -24.77
CA GLU A 540 -0.57 -21.22 -25.23
C GLU A 540 -1.15 -20.43 -26.43
N ASP A 541 -2.46 -20.56 -26.70
CA ASP A 541 -3.17 -19.94 -27.83
C ASP A 541 -3.37 -18.42 -27.73
N ALA A 542 -2.97 -17.79 -26.61
CA ALA A 542 -3.09 -16.37 -26.32
C ALA A 542 -4.52 -15.80 -26.22
N HIS A 543 -5.56 -16.64 -26.31
CA HIS A 543 -6.94 -16.19 -26.26
C HIS A 543 -7.54 -16.32 -24.86
N LEU A 544 -8.61 -15.59 -24.63
CA LEU A 544 -9.45 -15.74 -23.45
C LEU A 544 -10.67 -16.60 -23.81
N GLY A 545 -10.66 -17.85 -23.36
CA GLY A 545 -11.76 -18.78 -23.52
C GLY A 545 -12.64 -18.92 -22.28
N LEU A 546 -13.37 -20.03 -22.24
CA LEU A 546 -14.31 -20.36 -21.17
C LEU A 546 -14.12 -21.79 -20.68
N TRP A 547 -14.37 -22.01 -19.40
CA TRP A 547 -14.73 -23.31 -18.86
C TRP A 547 -16.24 -23.35 -18.66
N ASP A 548 -16.92 -24.31 -19.29
CA ASP A 548 -18.39 -24.40 -19.26
C ASP A 548 -18.95 -25.35 -18.18
N GLY A 549 -18.10 -25.81 -17.26
CA GLY A 549 -18.45 -26.79 -16.24
C GLY A 549 -17.95 -28.20 -16.56
N ALA A 550 -17.67 -28.49 -17.83
CA ALA A 550 -17.20 -29.80 -18.29
C ALA A 550 -16.02 -29.74 -19.29
N VAL A 551 -15.98 -28.73 -20.15
CA VAL A 551 -15.03 -28.61 -21.26
C VAL A 551 -14.45 -27.19 -21.32
N LEU A 552 -13.17 -27.10 -21.69
CA LEU A 552 -12.53 -25.85 -22.07
C LEU A 552 -12.96 -25.48 -23.50
N GLN A 553 -13.63 -24.35 -23.64
CA GLN A 553 -14.06 -23.80 -24.91
C GLN A 553 -13.08 -22.69 -25.32
N PRO A 554 -12.36 -22.83 -26.44
CA PRO A 554 -11.43 -21.81 -26.90
C PRO A 554 -12.15 -20.51 -27.25
N GLY A 555 -11.53 -19.40 -26.88
CA GLY A 555 -11.94 -18.07 -27.35
C GLY A 555 -11.34 -17.75 -28.73
N HIS A 556 -11.61 -16.56 -29.22
CA HIS A 556 -11.10 -16.09 -30.51
C HIS A 556 -10.26 -14.81 -30.39
N LEU A 557 -10.37 -14.08 -29.28
CA LEU A 557 -9.68 -12.81 -29.07
C LEU A 557 -8.70 -12.84 -27.89
N MET A 558 -7.62 -12.07 -28.07
CA MET A 558 -6.67 -11.75 -26.99
C MET A 558 -7.30 -10.71 -26.06
N GLN A 559 -6.95 -10.79 -24.77
CA GLN A 559 -7.41 -9.82 -23.79
C GLN A 559 -6.30 -8.80 -23.50
N SER A 560 -6.67 -7.53 -23.56
CA SER A 560 -5.77 -6.42 -23.28
C SER A 560 -5.37 -6.39 -21.79
N SER A 561 -4.12 -6.01 -21.55
CA SER A 561 -3.55 -5.69 -20.24
C SER A 561 -3.74 -4.21 -19.86
N ASN A 562 -4.37 -3.42 -20.72
CA ASN A 562 -4.77 -2.06 -20.40
C ASN A 562 -5.96 -2.04 -19.42
N PRO A 563 -6.08 -0.98 -18.62
CA PRO A 563 -7.29 -0.74 -17.85
C PRO A 563 -8.54 -0.62 -18.74
N GLY A 564 -9.54 -1.43 -18.48
CA GLY A 564 -10.77 -1.50 -19.27
C GLY A 564 -11.84 -2.38 -18.62
N VAL A 565 -12.77 -2.84 -19.45
CA VAL A 565 -13.85 -3.76 -19.06
C VAL A 565 -13.49 -5.16 -19.54
N MET A 566 -13.72 -6.17 -18.70
CA MET A 566 -13.60 -7.58 -19.04
C MET A 566 -14.79 -8.32 -18.45
N GLY A 567 -15.45 -9.20 -19.19
CA GLY A 567 -16.63 -9.88 -18.65
C GLY A 567 -17.13 -11.05 -19.47
N ILE A 568 -18.21 -11.65 -18.99
CA ILE A 568 -18.94 -12.72 -19.67
C ILE A 568 -20.44 -12.47 -19.59
N SER A 569 -21.17 -12.77 -20.66
CA SER A 569 -22.64 -12.73 -20.66
C SER A 569 -23.23 -13.90 -21.42
N ALA A 570 -24.25 -14.55 -20.85
CA ALA A 570 -25.04 -15.54 -21.57
C ALA A 570 -26.31 -14.91 -22.13
N ALA A 571 -26.60 -15.21 -23.39
CA ALA A 571 -27.81 -14.78 -24.10
C ALA A 571 -28.43 -15.99 -24.82
N GLY A 572 -29.08 -16.88 -24.08
CA GLY A 572 -29.63 -18.13 -24.61
C GLY A 572 -28.99 -19.36 -23.99
N LYS A 573 -29.05 -20.51 -24.70
CA LYS A 573 -28.75 -21.82 -24.09
C LYS A 573 -27.41 -22.44 -24.52
N ASP A 574 -26.73 -21.86 -25.50
CA ASP A 574 -25.55 -22.47 -26.12
C ASP A 574 -24.41 -21.47 -26.38
N THR A 575 -24.58 -20.20 -26.00
CA THR A 575 -23.62 -19.15 -26.30
C THR A 575 -23.36 -18.29 -25.07
N VAL A 576 -22.07 -18.09 -24.78
CA VAL A 576 -21.58 -17.10 -23.83
C VAL A 576 -20.65 -16.16 -24.56
N THR A 577 -20.93 -14.87 -24.49
CA THR A 577 -20.06 -13.82 -25.02
C THR A 577 -19.03 -13.44 -23.98
N VAL A 578 -17.75 -13.56 -24.34
CA VAL A 578 -16.63 -12.95 -23.62
C VAL A 578 -16.52 -11.49 -24.09
N TRP A 579 -16.40 -10.55 -23.16
CA TRP A 579 -16.33 -9.13 -23.45
C TRP A 579 -14.91 -8.61 -23.24
N HIS A 580 -14.35 -8.01 -24.30
CA HIS A 580 -13.05 -7.36 -24.33
C HIS A 580 -13.26 -5.85 -24.51
N GLY A 581 -13.42 -5.13 -23.40
CA GLY A 581 -13.93 -3.76 -23.45
C GLY A 581 -15.38 -3.76 -23.96
N SER A 582 -15.60 -3.04 -25.06
CA SER A 582 -16.87 -3.07 -25.81
C SER A 582 -16.91 -4.14 -26.91
N THR A 583 -15.85 -4.89 -27.15
CA THR A 583 -15.80 -5.87 -28.24
C THR A 583 -16.36 -7.22 -27.77
N PRO A 584 -17.41 -7.75 -28.41
CA PRO A 584 -17.95 -9.08 -28.09
C PRO A 584 -17.16 -10.20 -28.77
N ASP A 585 -16.90 -11.27 -28.03
CA ASP A 585 -16.35 -12.54 -28.53
C ASP A 585 -17.32 -13.69 -28.17
N PRO A 586 -18.25 -14.06 -29.07
CA PRO A 586 -19.20 -15.13 -28.81
C PRO A 586 -18.53 -16.51 -28.85
N VAL A 587 -18.57 -17.22 -27.73
CA VAL A 587 -18.04 -18.58 -27.57
C VAL A 587 -19.19 -19.57 -27.42
N THR A 588 -19.12 -20.65 -28.20
CA THR A 588 -20.11 -21.74 -28.09
C THR A 588 -19.81 -22.58 -26.84
N VAL A 589 -20.82 -22.84 -26.03
CA VAL A 589 -20.74 -23.69 -24.85
C VAL A 589 -21.66 -24.89 -24.99
N THR A 590 -21.44 -25.94 -24.18
CA THR A 590 -22.36 -27.07 -24.17
C THR A 590 -23.75 -26.64 -23.71
N ALA A 591 -24.81 -27.17 -24.36
CA ALA A 591 -26.19 -26.81 -24.02
C ALA A 591 -26.56 -27.14 -22.55
N ALA A 592 -25.87 -28.10 -21.95
CA ALA A 592 -26.04 -28.46 -20.54
C ALA A 592 -25.51 -27.38 -19.58
N ALA A 593 -24.48 -26.61 -20.00
CA ALA A 593 -23.84 -25.59 -19.18
C ALA A 593 -24.77 -24.43 -18.81
N LEU A 594 -25.77 -24.15 -19.66
CA LEU A 594 -26.75 -23.07 -19.47
C LEU A 594 -28.18 -23.57 -19.29
N ALA A 595 -28.38 -24.87 -19.07
CA ALA A 595 -29.70 -25.49 -19.03
C ALA A 595 -30.49 -25.15 -17.75
N GLY A 596 -29.80 -24.89 -16.64
CA GLY A 596 -30.38 -24.58 -15.34
C GLY A 596 -29.84 -23.28 -14.76
N ASP A 597 -30.38 -22.89 -13.60
CA ASP A 597 -29.94 -21.70 -12.90
C ASP A 597 -28.49 -21.88 -12.40
N LEU A 598 -27.70 -20.83 -12.57
CA LEU A 598 -26.31 -20.78 -12.08
C LEU A 598 -26.30 -20.03 -10.75
N THR A 599 -25.97 -20.74 -9.67
CA THR A 599 -25.92 -20.17 -8.32
C THR A 599 -24.48 -20.10 -7.82
N GLY A 600 -24.06 -18.89 -7.46
CA GLY A 600 -22.70 -18.53 -7.11
C GLY A 600 -22.13 -17.45 -8.02
N LEU A 601 -21.28 -16.61 -7.46
CA LEU A 601 -20.43 -15.65 -8.18
C LEU A 601 -19.07 -15.64 -7.51
N SER A 602 -18.00 -15.72 -8.29
CA SER A 602 -16.65 -15.47 -7.78
C SER A 602 -15.80 -14.65 -8.73
N ILE A 603 -14.86 -13.90 -8.13
CA ILE A 603 -13.77 -13.22 -8.82
C ILE A 603 -12.43 -13.67 -8.23
N GLY A 604 -11.43 -13.79 -9.09
CA GLY A 604 -10.13 -14.40 -8.80
C GLY A 604 -10.09 -15.86 -9.26
N SER A 605 -9.16 -16.62 -8.68
CA SER A 605 -8.89 -17.99 -9.11
C SER A 605 -10.10 -18.88 -8.82
N GLY A 606 -10.60 -19.53 -9.87
CA GLY A 606 -11.89 -20.22 -9.89
C GLY A 606 -11.98 -21.43 -8.97
N ASP A 607 -13.21 -21.87 -8.72
CA ASP A 607 -13.59 -22.95 -7.79
C ASP A 607 -13.02 -24.34 -8.12
N GLY A 608 -11.72 -24.51 -7.84
CA GLY A 608 -10.96 -25.72 -8.14
C GLY A 608 -10.55 -25.87 -9.61
N LEU A 609 -10.55 -24.79 -10.39
CA LEU A 609 -10.09 -24.79 -11.80
C LEU A 609 -8.59 -24.61 -11.93
N SER A 610 -8.05 -23.65 -11.19
CA SER A 610 -6.63 -23.32 -11.13
C SER A 610 -6.34 -22.54 -9.86
N TYR A 611 -5.06 -22.42 -9.52
CA TYR A 611 -4.59 -21.52 -8.47
C TYR A 611 -4.23 -20.13 -9.00
N ALA A 612 -4.41 -19.91 -10.30
CA ALA A 612 -3.93 -18.72 -10.99
C ALA A 612 -5.07 -17.78 -11.38
N ALA A 613 -4.93 -16.51 -11.01
CA ALA A 613 -5.70 -15.40 -11.54
C ALA A 613 -4.73 -14.26 -11.84
N ASN A 614 -4.97 -13.50 -12.90
CA ASN A 614 -4.11 -12.40 -13.32
C ASN A 614 -4.95 -11.12 -13.53
N ILE A 615 -5.82 -10.79 -12.57
CA ILE A 615 -6.72 -9.63 -12.66
C ILE A 615 -6.55 -8.69 -11.47
N GLN A 616 -6.55 -7.40 -11.78
CA GLN A 616 -6.56 -6.31 -10.82
C GLN A 616 -7.78 -5.44 -11.13
N CYS A 617 -8.69 -5.25 -10.17
CA CYS A 617 -9.95 -4.58 -10.46
C CYS A 617 -10.31 -3.49 -9.44
N VAL A 618 -11.09 -2.53 -9.92
CA VAL A 618 -11.65 -1.41 -9.13
C VAL A 618 -13.16 -1.55 -8.96
N GLY A 619 -13.80 -2.40 -9.77
CA GLY A 619 -15.23 -2.67 -9.71
C GLY A 619 -15.63 -3.96 -10.42
N LEU A 620 -16.83 -4.46 -10.08
CA LEU A 620 -17.49 -5.63 -10.65
C LEU A 620 -19.00 -5.38 -10.66
N ILE A 621 -19.67 -5.69 -11.77
CA ILE A 621 -21.13 -5.61 -11.90
C ILE A 621 -21.66 -6.97 -12.31
N ALA A 622 -22.77 -7.39 -11.69
CA ALA A 622 -23.52 -8.57 -12.07
C ALA A 622 -24.95 -8.18 -12.46
N LEU A 623 -25.41 -8.67 -13.61
CA LEU A 623 -26.77 -8.48 -14.13
C LEU A 623 -27.47 -9.82 -14.31
N THR A 624 -28.79 -9.83 -14.10
CA THR A 624 -29.67 -10.99 -14.39
C THR A 624 -30.00 -11.12 -15.89
N SER A 625 -29.60 -10.14 -16.70
CA SER A 625 -29.79 -10.12 -18.15
C SER A 625 -28.47 -10.21 -18.91
N ALA A 626 -28.52 -10.66 -20.15
CA ALA A 626 -27.45 -10.45 -21.12
C ALA A 626 -27.18 -8.95 -21.33
N MET A 627 -25.91 -8.59 -21.54
CA MET A 627 -25.49 -7.23 -21.84
C MET A 627 -25.65 -6.95 -23.32
N THR A 628 -26.25 -5.80 -23.65
CA THR A 628 -26.31 -5.31 -25.02
C THR A 628 -25.04 -4.55 -25.40
N GLN A 629 -24.76 -4.43 -26.71
CA GLN A 629 -23.63 -3.63 -27.20
C GLN A 629 -23.65 -2.19 -26.66
N ALA A 630 -24.82 -1.55 -26.64
CA ALA A 630 -24.96 -0.19 -26.12
C ALA A 630 -24.62 -0.06 -24.63
N GLN A 631 -24.89 -1.10 -23.84
CA GLN A 631 -24.52 -1.17 -22.43
C GLN A 631 -23.02 -1.41 -22.25
N ALA A 632 -22.41 -2.27 -23.08
CA ALA A 632 -20.96 -2.48 -23.07
C ALA A 632 -20.22 -1.17 -23.44
N ASP A 633 -20.65 -0.47 -24.49
CA ASP A 633 -20.09 0.82 -24.88
C ASP A 633 -20.26 1.88 -23.76
N LEU A 634 -21.41 1.89 -23.09
CA LEU A 634 -21.67 2.78 -21.96
C LEU A 634 -20.75 2.49 -20.77
N LEU A 635 -20.54 1.21 -20.45
CA LEU A 635 -19.67 0.80 -19.37
C LEU A 635 -18.21 1.17 -19.65
N THR A 636 -17.73 0.98 -20.89
CA THR A 636 -16.40 1.40 -21.33
C THR A 636 -16.24 2.92 -21.25
N ARG A 637 -17.21 3.71 -21.75
CA ARG A 637 -17.17 5.19 -21.66
C ARG A 637 -17.15 5.69 -20.23
N ARG A 638 -17.99 5.13 -19.36
CA ARG A 638 -18.01 5.52 -17.94
C ARG A 638 -16.73 5.10 -17.23
N SER A 639 -16.13 3.97 -17.61
CA SER A 639 -14.85 3.56 -17.05
C SER A 639 -13.75 4.56 -17.44
N ALA A 640 -13.75 5.04 -18.68
CA ALA A 640 -12.86 6.11 -19.12
C ALA A 640 -13.09 7.41 -18.33
N LEU A 641 -14.30 7.95 -18.29
CA LEU A 641 -14.61 9.20 -17.58
C LEU A 641 -14.35 9.09 -16.06
N ARG A 642 -14.79 7.99 -15.45
CA ARG A 642 -14.72 7.81 -14.00
C ARG A 642 -13.30 7.52 -13.58
N TYR A 643 -12.58 6.63 -14.28
CA TYR A 643 -11.27 6.11 -13.89
C TYR A 643 -10.07 6.68 -14.65
N GLY A 644 -10.32 7.48 -15.69
CA GLY A 644 -9.27 8.04 -16.54
C GLY A 644 -8.69 7.04 -17.54
N PHE A 645 -9.37 5.92 -17.78
CA PHE A 645 -8.88 4.89 -18.70
C PHE A 645 -8.89 5.41 -20.15
N ALA A 646 -7.89 5.04 -20.94
CA ALA A 646 -7.87 5.37 -22.36
C ALA A 646 -9.01 4.60 -23.05
N PRO A 647 -10.05 5.28 -23.60
CA PRO A 647 -11.18 4.60 -24.22
C PRO A 647 -10.82 3.95 -25.56
N GLN A 648 -9.76 4.45 -26.20
CA GLN A 648 -9.14 3.92 -27.40
C GLN A 648 -7.67 4.35 -27.43
N THR A 649 -6.83 3.57 -28.11
CA THR A 649 -5.39 3.79 -28.26
C THR A 649 -5.02 3.91 -29.73
N ALA A 650 -3.85 4.47 -30.01
CA ALA A 650 -3.40 4.75 -31.39
C ALA A 650 -2.84 3.50 -32.10
N TYR A 651 -2.25 2.60 -31.33
CA TYR A 651 -1.65 1.37 -31.83
C TYR A 651 -1.72 0.29 -30.76
N ARG A 652 -1.32 -0.93 -31.10
CA ARG A 652 -1.17 -2.01 -30.12
C ARG A 652 0.25 -2.55 -30.10
N VAL A 653 0.64 -3.07 -28.95
CA VAL A 653 1.91 -3.78 -28.74
C VAL A 653 1.58 -5.19 -28.25
N ILE A 654 1.94 -6.21 -29.05
CA ILE A 654 1.83 -7.61 -28.66
C ILE A 654 3.16 -8.05 -28.06
N CYS A 655 3.17 -8.32 -26.76
CA CYS A 655 4.36 -8.71 -26.01
C CYS A 655 4.50 -10.23 -26.01
N ILE A 656 5.40 -10.75 -26.83
CA ILE A 656 5.65 -12.19 -27.01
C ILE A 656 6.84 -12.57 -26.12
N GLY A 657 6.66 -13.50 -25.19
CA GLY A 657 7.72 -13.81 -24.25
C GLY A 657 7.51 -15.05 -23.39
N ASP A 658 8.46 -15.28 -22.50
CA ASP A 658 8.41 -16.33 -21.49
C ASP A 658 8.08 -15.77 -20.08
N SER A 659 8.51 -16.46 -19.02
CA SER A 659 8.30 -16.08 -17.62
C SER A 659 8.78 -14.67 -17.29
N ARG A 660 9.82 -14.18 -17.98
CA ARG A 660 10.37 -12.84 -17.76
C ARG A 660 9.49 -11.74 -18.36
N THR A 661 8.64 -12.06 -19.33
CA THR A 661 7.61 -11.16 -19.86
C THR A 661 6.27 -11.35 -19.16
N ALA A 662 5.96 -12.57 -18.73
CA ALA A 662 4.76 -12.87 -17.96
C ALA A 662 4.80 -12.28 -16.53
N GLY A 663 5.98 -11.98 -15.99
CA GLY A 663 6.16 -11.47 -14.62
C GLY A 663 6.23 -12.57 -13.56
N PHE A 664 6.80 -13.73 -13.88
CA PHE A 664 6.96 -14.83 -12.93
C PHE A 664 7.72 -14.38 -11.65
N LEU A 665 7.30 -14.89 -10.48
CA LEU A 665 7.70 -14.46 -9.12
C LEU A 665 7.23 -13.07 -8.69
N ASN A 666 6.89 -12.20 -9.64
CA ASN A 666 6.30 -10.92 -9.30
C ASN A 666 4.83 -11.08 -8.93
N GLN A 667 4.47 -10.33 -7.91
CA GLN A 667 3.15 -10.35 -7.30
C GLN A 667 2.34 -9.16 -7.81
N ASP A 668 1.02 -9.26 -7.71
CA ASP A 668 0.10 -8.17 -8.03
C ASP A 668 0.18 -7.69 -9.48
N GLY A 669 0.55 -8.61 -10.38
CA GLY A 669 0.62 -8.39 -11.82
C GLY A 669 1.63 -7.35 -12.26
N ALA A 670 2.67 -7.15 -11.44
CA ALA A 670 3.85 -6.42 -11.84
C ALA A 670 4.61 -7.22 -12.90
N CYS A 671 4.60 -6.70 -14.13
CA CYS A 671 5.44 -7.16 -15.22
C CYS A 671 5.75 -5.97 -16.13
N TRP A 672 6.85 -6.02 -16.89
CA TRP A 672 7.20 -4.90 -17.76
C TRP A 672 6.10 -4.55 -18.78
N PRO A 673 5.28 -5.48 -19.34
CA PRO A 673 4.18 -5.11 -20.22
C PRO A 673 3.10 -4.26 -19.53
N THR A 674 2.74 -4.56 -18.27
CA THR A 674 1.71 -3.78 -17.55
C THR A 674 2.21 -2.41 -17.11
N MET A 675 3.52 -2.20 -17.11
CA MET A 675 4.18 -0.92 -16.83
C MET A 675 4.55 -0.14 -18.10
N LEU A 676 4.62 -0.81 -19.26
CA LEU A 676 4.99 -0.19 -20.53
C LEU A 676 4.15 1.05 -20.87
N PRO A 677 2.82 1.07 -20.66
CA PRO A 677 2.02 2.26 -20.92
C PRO A 677 2.51 3.49 -20.18
N ASP A 678 3.18 3.35 -19.02
CA ASP A 678 3.70 4.46 -18.23
C ASP A 678 4.93 5.13 -18.89
N TYR A 679 5.48 4.59 -19.98
CA TYR A 679 6.70 5.11 -20.63
C TYR A 679 6.55 5.42 -22.14
N LEU A 680 5.45 5.02 -22.77
CA LEU A 680 5.12 5.35 -24.17
C LEU A 680 4.57 6.78 -24.38
N ASP A 681 5.12 7.52 -25.34
CA ASP A 681 4.64 8.88 -25.65
C ASP A 681 3.20 8.94 -26.16
N ASP A 682 2.82 7.95 -26.96
CA ASP A 682 1.47 7.75 -27.46
C ASP A 682 0.84 6.48 -26.82
N PRO A 683 -0.46 6.51 -26.46
CA PRO A 683 -1.19 5.36 -25.94
C PRO A 683 -1.11 4.14 -26.85
N ALA A 684 -0.74 3.01 -26.26
CA ALA A 684 -0.85 1.71 -26.90
C ALA A 684 -1.81 0.79 -26.16
N ASP A 685 -2.50 -0.07 -26.89
CA ASP A 685 -3.14 -1.25 -26.30
C ASP A 685 -2.11 -2.35 -26.11
N ILE A 686 -1.91 -2.81 -24.88
CA ILE A 686 -0.88 -3.80 -24.56
C ILE A 686 -1.50 -5.18 -24.43
N TYR A 687 -0.96 -6.14 -25.17
CA TYR A 687 -1.32 -7.55 -25.07
C TYR A 687 -0.13 -8.33 -24.53
N ASN A 688 -0.20 -8.78 -23.29
CA ASN A 688 0.80 -9.71 -22.74
C ASN A 688 0.38 -11.15 -23.02
N VAL A 689 1.00 -11.74 -24.06
CA VAL A 689 0.74 -13.12 -24.50
C VAL A 689 1.86 -14.08 -24.08
N ALA A 690 2.69 -13.66 -23.12
CA ALA A 690 3.81 -14.45 -22.64
C ALA A 690 3.39 -15.62 -21.75
N VAL A 691 4.16 -16.71 -21.79
CA VAL A 691 3.89 -17.92 -21.01
C VAL A 691 5.12 -18.34 -20.23
N SER A 692 4.96 -18.48 -18.91
CA SER A 692 6.05 -18.92 -18.04
C SER A 692 6.58 -20.29 -18.45
N GLY A 693 7.87 -20.37 -18.73
CA GLY A 693 8.54 -21.62 -19.16
C GLY A 693 8.45 -21.94 -20.66
N SER A 694 7.74 -21.14 -21.46
CA SER A 694 7.63 -21.37 -22.91
C SER A 694 8.99 -21.25 -23.60
N THR A 695 9.26 -22.16 -24.53
CA THR A 695 10.44 -22.11 -25.41
C THR A 695 10.08 -21.39 -26.73
N THR A 696 11.09 -20.99 -27.51
CA THR A 696 10.83 -20.47 -28.87
C THR A 696 10.11 -21.49 -29.76
N ARG A 697 10.25 -22.80 -29.50
CA ARG A 697 9.52 -23.85 -30.22
C ARG A 697 8.03 -23.86 -29.87
N ASP A 698 7.71 -23.67 -28.60
CA ASP A 698 6.31 -23.68 -28.14
C ASP A 698 5.58 -22.45 -28.70
N ALA A 699 6.19 -21.27 -28.61
CA ALA A 699 5.65 -20.04 -29.21
C ALA A 699 5.41 -20.16 -30.73
N VAL A 700 6.31 -20.83 -31.47
CA VAL A 700 6.12 -21.09 -32.92
C VAL A 700 4.93 -22.02 -33.17
N ASN A 701 4.78 -23.06 -32.36
CA ASN A 701 3.77 -24.09 -32.59
C ASN A 701 2.37 -23.68 -32.15
N TYR A 702 2.26 -22.85 -31.10
CA TYR A 702 1.01 -22.62 -30.40
C TYR A 702 0.56 -21.16 -30.44
N THR A 703 1.47 -20.22 -30.18
CA THR A 703 1.10 -18.79 -30.04
C THR A 703 1.09 -18.04 -31.38
N LEU A 704 2.00 -18.37 -32.30
CA LEU A 704 2.19 -17.60 -33.54
C LEU A 704 0.92 -17.52 -34.39
N ALA A 705 0.19 -18.63 -34.53
CA ALA A 705 -1.01 -18.67 -35.37
C ALA A 705 -2.09 -17.68 -34.89
N SER A 706 -2.30 -17.58 -33.59
CA SER A 706 -3.25 -16.63 -32.99
C SER A 706 -2.82 -15.18 -33.19
N ILE A 707 -1.53 -14.88 -33.08
CA ILE A 707 -0.99 -13.54 -33.37
C ILE A 707 -1.20 -13.19 -34.85
N GLN A 708 -0.94 -14.13 -35.76
CA GLN A 708 -1.17 -13.93 -37.18
C GLN A 708 -2.64 -13.69 -37.50
N ALA A 709 -3.56 -14.42 -36.84
CA ALA A 709 -5.00 -14.21 -36.98
C ALA A 709 -5.41 -12.81 -36.49
N ALA A 710 -4.87 -12.35 -35.35
CA ALA A 710 -5.14 -11.02 -34.82
C ALA A 710 -4.59 -9.88 -35.70
N LEU A 711 -3.53 -10.12 -36.47
CA LEU A 711 -2.90 -9.15 -37.38
C LEU A 711 -3.55 -9.11 -38.76
N SER A 712 -3.91 -10.26 -39.31
CA SER A 712 -4.35 -10.40 -40.70
C SER A 712 -5.60 -9.57 -40.98
N GLY A 713 -5.47 -8.56 -41.84
CA GLY A 713 -6.57 -7.67 -42.23
C GLY A 713 -6.94 -6.61 -41.18
N SER A 714 -6.21 -6.52 -40.08
CA SER A 714 -6.43 -5.45 -39.08
C SER A 714 -5.89 -4.11 -39.60
N ALA A 715 -6.70 -3.07 -39.47
CA ALA A 715 -6.28 -1.69 -39.75
C ALA A 715 -5.50 -1.05 -38.59
N VAL A 716 -5.47 -1.69 -37.41
CA VAL A 716 -4.81 -1.16 -36.22
C VAL A 716 -3.29 -1.32 -36.36
N PRO A 717 -2.50 -0.23 -36.32
CA PRO A 717 -1.05 -0.31 -36.30
C PRO A 717 -0.58 -1.25 -35.18
N THR A 718 0.25 -2.25 -35.51
CA THR A 718 0.73 -3.21 -34.52
C THR A 718 2.23 -3.29 -34.49
N LEU A 719 2.79 -3.20 -33.28
CA LEU A 719 4.18 -3.52 -32.97
C LEU A 719 4.21 -4.83 -32.18
N CYS A 720 5.30 -5.58 -32.29
CA CYS A 720 5.52 -6.75 -31.44
C CYS A 720 6.80 -6.56 -30.64
N THR A 721 6.85 -7.08 -29.41
CA THR A 721 8.11 -7.34 -28.73
C THR A 721 8.36 -8.84 -28.69
N LEU A 722 9.62 -9.25 -28.62
CA LEU A 722 10.00 -10.65 -28.52
C LEU A 722 11.12 -10.82 -27.51
N TRP A 723 10.85 -11.60 -26.45
CA TRP A 723 11.85 -12.02 -25.46
C TRP A 723 11.68 -13.49 -25.06
N LEU A 724 12.33 -14.36 -25.82
CA LEU A 724 12.23 -15.81 -25.74
C LEU A 724 13.58 -16.46 -26.05
N GLY A 725 13.89 -17.54 -25.35
CA GLY A 725 15.05 -18.36 -25.65
C GLY A 725 15.71 -18.96 -24.41
N VAL A 726 15.57 -18.33 -23.24
CA VAL A 726 16.19 -18.83 -22.00
C VAL A 726 15.80 -20.28 -21.69
N ASN A 727 14.53 -20.64 -21.94
CA ASN A 727 14.02 -21.99 -21.70
C ASN A 727 14.51 -23.00 -22.75
N ASP A 728 14.92 -22.57 -23.95
CA ASP A 728 15.41 -23.48 -24.98
C ASP A 728 16.66 -24.24 -24.52
N PHE A 729 17.56 -23.53 -23.84
CA PHE A 729 18.83 -24.07 -23.36
C PHE A 729 18.62 -25.10 -22.26
N GLY A 730 17.71 -24.81 -21.32
CA GLY A 730 17.42 -25.68 -20.18
C GLY A 730 16.49 -26.86 -20.50
N ARG A 731 15.55 -26.71 -21.45
CA ARG A 731 14.48 -27.70 -21.69
C ARG A 731 14.68 -28.54 -22.95
N ILE A 732 15.22 -27.98 -24.03
CA ILE A 732 15.27 -28.65 -25.34
C ILE A 732 16.68 -28.71 -25.96
N GLY A 733 17.70 -28.18 -25.28
CA GLY A 733 19.10 -28.30 -25.69
C GLY A 733 19.49 -27.48 -26.93
N GLY A 734 18.97 -26.25 -27.07
CA GLY A 734 19.24 -25.38 -28.22
C GLY A 734 20.64 -24.73 -28.22
N SER A 735 21.16 -24.43 -29.41
CA SER A 735 22.26 -23.45 -29.61
C SER A 735 21.70 -22.08 -29.95
N ASP A 736 22.50 -21.01 -29.79
CA ASP A 736 22.15 -19.64 -30.23
C ASP A 736 21.58 -19.63 -31.66
N TYR A 737 22.17 -20.38 -32.58
CA TYR A 737 21.72 -20.48 -33.96
C TYR A 737 20.33 -21.12 -34.09
N SER A 738 20.04 -22.16 -33.30
CA SER A 738 18.73 -22.81 -33.31
C SER A 738 17.63 -21.92 -32.72
N VAL A 739 17.99 -21.14 -31.69
CA VAL A 739 17.11 -20.14 -31.06
C VAL A 739 16.85 -19.00 -32.05
N HIS A 740 17.91 -18.44 -32.65
CA HIS A 740 17.80 -17.40 -33.69
C HIS A 740 16.96 -17.86 -34.88
N ALA A 741 17.08 -19.12 -35.32
CA ALA A 741 16.27 -19.64 -36.42
C ALA A 741 14.77 -19.65 -36.09
N ARG A 742 14.39 -20.05 -34.88
CA ARG A 742 12.99 -20.04 -34.43
C ARG A 742 12.48 -18.62 -34.16
N ILE A 743 13.30 -17.75 -33.59
CA ILE A 743 13.01 -16.32 -33.45
C ILE A 743 12.77 -15.69 -34.82
N LYS A 744 13.59 -16.02 -35.82
CA LYS A 744 13.38 -15.59 -37.19
C LYS A 744 12.03 -16.08 -37.73
N THR A 745 11.65 -17.33 -37.48
CA THR A 745 10.31 -17.83 -37.86
C THR A 745 9.18 -17.00 -37.23
N LEU A 746 9.30 -16.65 -35.93
CA LEU A 746 8.33 -15.79 -35.26
C LEU A 746 8.26 -14.40 -35.89
N ILE A 747 9.42 -13.75 -36.08
CA ILE A 747 9.54 -12.42 -36.69
C ILE A 747 8.94 -12.41 -38.11
N ASP A 748 9.39 -13.32 -38.97
CA ASP A 748 8.90 -13.42 -40.35
C ASP A 748 7.38 -13.68 -40.35
N GLY A 749 6.89 -14.53 -39.44
CA GLY A 749 5.48 -14.86 -39.32
C GLY A 749 4.60 -13.67 -38.93
N VAL A 750 5.00 -12.86 -37.94
CA VAL A 750 4.22 -11.69 -37.51
C VAL A 750 4.33 -10.53 -38.51
N VAL A 751 5.50 -10.31 -39.10
CA VAL A 751 5.70 -9.27 -40.13
C VAL A 751 4.88 -9.60 -41.38
N ALA A 752 4.91 -10.85 -41.84
CA ALA A 752 4.10 -11.29 -42.98
C ALA A 752 2.59 -11.15 -42.74
N ALA A 753 2.14 -11.24 -41.48
CA ALA A 753 0.74 -11.05 -41.11
C ALA A 753 0.33 -9.57 -40.93
N GLY A 754 1.28 -8.63 -40.93
CA GLY A 754 1.00 -7.19 -40.89
C GLY A 754 1.56 -6.42 -39.69
N ALA A 755 2.41 -7.04 -38.86
CA ALA A 755 3.15 -6.27 -37.84
C ALA A 755 4.07 -5.23 -38.50
N ARG A 756 4.03 -3.98 -38.03
CA ARG A 756 4.83 -2.88 -38.58
C ARG A 756 6.31 -2.98 -38.22
N HIS A 757 6.60 -3.48 -37.02
CA HIS A 757 7.96 -3.60 -36.48
C HIS A 757 8.02 -4.61 -35.33
N VAL A 758 9.19 -5.24 -35.14
CA VAL A 758 9.47 -6.12 -34.00
C VAL A 758 10.64 -5.56 -33.18
N PHE A 759 10.42 -5.40 -31.88
CA PHE A 759 11.46 -5.06 -30.89
C PHE A 759 11.96 -6.35 -30.26
N LEU A 760 13.13 -6.81 -30.71
CA LEU A 760 13.76 -8.03 -30.23
C LEU A 760 14.61 -7.71 -29.00
N ILE A 761 14.31 -8.29 -27.86
CA ILE A 761 15.12 -8.16 -26.63
C ILE A 761 16.17 -9.29 -26.66
N SER A 762 17.45 -8.94 -26.49
CA SER A 762 18.54 -9.94 -26.47
C SER A 762 18.40 -10.91 -25.28
N GLU A 763 19.02 -12.10 -25.37
CA GLU A 763 18.99 -13.07 -24.27
C GLU A 763 20.10 -12.84 -23.25
N ALA A 764 19.82 -13.14 -21.98
CA ALA A 764 20.78 -13.17 -20.88
C ALA A 764 20.59 -14.44 -20.01
N PRO A 765 21.63 -14.96 -19.32
CA PRO A 765 23.03 -14.52 -19.31
C PRO A 765 23.86 -15.32 -20.33
N MET A 766 23.70 -15.08 -21.63
CA MET A 766 24.42 -15.87 -22.63
C MET A 766 25.79 -15.30 -22.95
N GLU A 767 26.78 -16.17 -23.11
CA GLU A 767 28.20 -15.88 -23.33
C GLU A 767 28.51 -15.04 -24.58
N ASN A 768 27.54 -14.79 -25.47
CA ASN A 768 27.81 -14.06 -26.69
C ASN A 768 26.68 -13.11 -27.13
N GLN A 769 26.55 -11.98 -26.42
CA GLN A 769 25.78 -10.81 -26.91
C GLN A 769 26.19 -10.41 -28.35
N LEU A 770 27.41 -10.74 -28.78
CA LEU A 770 27.87 -10.53 -30.16
C LEU A 770 27.12 -11.40 -31.17
N THR A 771 26.60 -12.58 -30.81
CA THR A 771 25.80 -13.39 -31.74
C THR A 771 24.51 -12.66 -32.11
N TRP A 772 23.82 -12.07 -31.11
CA TRP A 772 22.57 -11.33 -31.30
C TRP A 772 22.80 -10.02 -32.08
N GLN A 773 23.83 -9.28 -31.70
CA GLN A 773 24.26 -8.07 -32.40
C GLN A 773 24.68 -8.39 -33.84
N GLY A 774 25.45 -9.46 -34.06
CA GLY A 774 25.90 -9.90 -35.38
C GLY A 774 24.77 -10.38 -36.28
N ALA A 775 23.80 -11.12 -35.74
CA ALA A 775 22.60 -11.53 -36.49
C ALA A 775 21.77 -10.31 -36.92
N THR A 776 21.59 -9.33 -36.03
CA THR A 776 20.87 -8.09 -36.37
C THR A 776 21.65 -7.25 -37.39
N ALA A 777 22.96 -7.03 -37.16
CA ALA A 777 23.81 -6.22 -38.03
C ALA A 777 24.01 -6.82 -39.44
N SER A 778 23.96 -8.14 -39.58
CA SER A 778 23.98 -8.81 -40.87
C SER A 778 22.65 -8.78 -41.63
N GLY A 779 21.58 -8.27 -41.00
CA GLY A 779 20.22 -8.25 -41.57
C GLY A 779 19.51 -9.61 -41.51
N TYR A 780 20.00 -10.58 -40.73
CA TYR A 780 19.42 -11.93 -40.65
C TYR A 780 17.93 -11.92 -40.26
N PHE A 781 17.55 -11.08 -39.31
CA PHE A 781 16.16 -10.93 -38.85
C PHE A 781 15.30 -10.04 -39.76
N GLY A 782 15.86 -9.45 -40.81
CA GLY A 782 15.16 -8.54 -41.71
C GLY A 782 15.17 -7.08 -41.26
N GLN A 783 14.55 -6.21 -42.08
CA GLN A 783 14.62 -4.75 -41.92
C GLN A 783 13.62 -4.16 -40.91
N HIS A 784 12.62 -4.94 -40.48
CA HIS A 784 11.55 -4.51 -39.58
C HIS A 784 11.84 -4.89 -38.12
N VAL A 785 13.12 -4.88 -37.73
CA VAL A 785 13.57 -5.34 -36.41
C VAL A 785 14.51 -4.32 -35.78
N THR A 786 14.25 -3.99 -34.52
CA THR A 786 15.18 -3.26 -33.65
C THR A 786 15.63 -4.19 -32.53
N LEU A 787 16.94 -4.37 -32.37
CA LEU A 787 17.50 -5.08 -31.24
C LEU A 787 17.58 -4.16 -30.02
N ILE A 788 16.96 -4.57 -28.93
CA ILE A 788 17.09 -3.97 -27.60
C ILE A 788 18.03 -4.85 -26.79
N ASN A 789 19.14 -4.30 -26.33
CA ASN A 789 20.13 -5.04 -25.55
C ASN A 789 20.29 -4.41 -24.15
N PRO A 790 19.41 -4.74 -23.19
CA PRO A 790 19.48 -4.17 -21.85
C PRO A 790 20.63 -4.76 -21.00
N PHE A 791 21.28 -5.84 -21.47
CA PHE A 791 22.30 -6.60 -20.74
C PHE A 791 23.73 -6.23 -21.10
N THR A 792 23.92 -5.17 -21.89
CA THR A 792 25.26 -4.67 -22.24
C THR A 792 25.95 -4.10 -20.99
N SER A 793 27.24 -4.41 -20.80
CA SER A 793 28.02 -3.90 -19.66
C SER A 793 27.89 -2.38 -19.51
N GLY A 794 27.63 -1.93 -18.28
CA GLY A 794 27.26 -0.55 -17.95
C GLY A 794 25.77 -0.39 -17.68
N ARG A 795 24.90 -1.13 -18.38
CA ARG A 795 23.45 -0.99 -18.23
C ARG A 795 22.93 -1.59 -16.93
N PRO A 796 21.84 -1.06 -16.34
CA PRO A 796 21.35 -1.51 -15.02
C PRO A 796 21.02 -3.01 -14.98
N LEU A 797 20.40 -3.54 -16.03
CA LEU A 797 20.00 -4.95 -16.09
C LEU A 797 21.18 -5.90 -16.38
N ALA A 798 22.40 -5.41 -16.61
CA ALA A 798 23.55 -6.26 -16.88
C ALA A 798 24.10 -6.97 -15.63
N ASP A 799 23.86 -6.45 -14.43
CA ASP A 799 24.27 -7.09 -13.17
C ASP A 799 23.14 -7.94 -12.60
N HIS A 800 23.18 -9.24 -12.89
CA HIS A 800 22.21 -10.23 -12.42
C HIS A 800 22.33 -10.52 -10.91
N THR A 801 23.33 -9.96 -10.23
CA THR A 801 23.50 -10.07 -8.77
C THR A 801 22.85 -8.92 -8.00
N ASP A 802 22.38 -7.89 -8.70
CA ASP A 802 21.65 -6.79 -8.07
C ASP A 802 20.27 -7.27 -7.58
N ALA A 803 20.17 -7.52 -6.28
CA ALA A 803 18.94 -7.96 -5.62
C ALA A 803 17.80 -6.92 -5.65
N VAL A 804 18.07 -5.68 -6.09
CA VAL A 804 17.02 -4.70 -6.37
C VAL A 804 16.34 -5.02 -7.69
N LEU A 805 17.09 -5.38 -8.72
CA LEU A 805 16.59 -5.56 -10.10
C LEU A 805 16.28 -7.01 -10.43
N TRP A 806 16.91 -7.96 -9.75
CA TRP A 806 16.76 -9.39 -9.99
C TRP A 806 16.32 -10.14 -8.74
N HIS A 807 15.44 -11.11 -8.93
CA HIS A 807 15.18 -12.12 -7.91
C HIS A 807 16.43 -12.96 -7.66
N ALA A 808 16.45 -13.68 -6.54
CA ALA A 808 17.62 -14.46 -6.12
C ALA A 808 18.05 -15.57 -7.11
N ASP A 809 17.21 -15.90 -8.10
CA ASP A 809 17.56 -16.84 -9.17
C ASP A 809 18.43 -16.21 -10.28
N GLY A 810 18.59 -14.89 -10.30
CA GLY A 810 19.37 -14.17 -11.31
C GLY A 810 18.78 -14.25 -12.73
N VAL A 811 17.52 -14.67 -12.88
CA VAL A 811 16.85 -14.88 -14.18
C VAL A 811 15.58 -14.05 -14.29
N HIS A 812 14.83 -13.89 -13.21
CA HIS A 812 13.57 -13.16 -13.22
C HIS A 812 13.78 -11.74 -12.69
N PRO A 813 13.37 -10.70 -13.43
CA PRO A 813 13.44 -9.34 -12.92
C PRO A 813 12.48 -9.19 -11.73
N THR A 814 12.88 -8.44 -10.71
CA THR A 814 11.93 -7.96 -9.70
C THR A 814 10.98 -6.95 -10.33
N ARG A 815 9.98 -6.49 -9.58
CA ARG A 815 9.16 -5.33 -9.97
C ARG A 815 9.99 -4.11 -10.41
N ALA A 816 11.13 -3.85 -9.77
CA ALA A 816 12.00 -2.74 -10.16
C ALA A 816 12.78 -3.04 -11.45
N GLY A 817 13.22 -4.29 -11.64
CA GLY A 817 13.79 -4.76 -12.90
C GLY A 817 12.81 -4.67 -14.07
N ASP A 818 11.56 -5.09 -13.87
CA ASP A 818 10.50 -5.00 -14.88
C ASP A 818 10.20 -3.55 -15.25
N ARG A 819 10.25 -2.64 -14.28
CA ARG A 819 10.10 -1.21 -14.53
C ARG A 819 11.25 -0.65 -15.38
N CYS A 820 12.49 -1.03 -15.06
CA CYS A 820 13.65 -0.67 -15.87
C CYS A 820 13.54 -1.23 -17.29
N LEU A 821 13.05 -2.45 -17.45
CA LEU A 821 12.84 -3.04 -18.77
C LEU A 821 11.73 -2.30 -19.55
N ALA A 822 10.62 -1.97 -18.89
CA ALA A 822 9.53 -1.22 -19.50
C ALA A 822 10.00 0.14 -20.05
N SER A 823 10.84 0.87 -19.31
CA SER A 823 11.38 2.14 -19.78
C SER A 823 12.30 1.96 -21.00
N VAL A 824 13.21 0.98 -20.95
CA VAL A 824 14.12 0.69 -22.08
C VAL A 824 13.36 0.27 -23.35
N VAL A 825 12.30 -0.53 -23.20
CA VAL A 825 11.46 -0.96 -24.32
C VAL A 825 10.66 0.22 -24.88
N ALA A 826 10.08 1.04 -24.01
CA ALA A 826 9.35 2.22 -24.43
C ALA A 826 10.23 3.25 -25.15
N ASP A 827 11.45 3.51 -24.66
CA ASP A 827 12.40 4.42 -25.30
C ASP A 827 12.69 3.99 -26.75
N ALA A 828 12.84 2.68 -26.99
CA ALA A 828 13.01 2.14 -28.34
C ALA A 828 11.76 2.34 -29.22
N ILE A 829 10.57 2.15 -28.67
CA ILE A 829 9.29 2.36 -29.38
C ILE A 829 9.08 3.85 -29.70
N ASN A 830 9.33 4.75 -28.74
CA ASN A 830 9.20 6.19 -28.92
C ASN A 830 10.16 6.68 -30.02
N THR A 831 11.43 6.27 -29.95
CA THR A 831 12.46 6.58 -30.96
C THR A 831 12.04 6.11 -32.36
N TYR A 832 11.42 4.93 -32.46
CA TYR A 832 10.92 4.43 -33.73
C TYR A 832 9.84 5.34 -34.32
N PHE A 833 8.90 5.83 -33.51
CA PHE A 833 7.86 6.75 -33.99
C PHE A 833 8.37 8.15 -34.33
N GLU A 834 9.37 8.67 -33.60
CA GLU A 834 10.06 9.92 -33.96
C GLU A 834 10.68 9.80 -35.36
N GLY A 835 11.32 8.68 -35.67
CA GLY A 835 11.91 8.42 -36.98
C GLY A 835 10.90 8.32 -38.14
N LEU A 836 9.61 8.11 -37.85
CA LEU A 836 8.55 8.05 -38.86
C LEU A 836 7.91 9.41 -39.18
N ASN A 837 8.09 10.42 -38.32
CA ASN A 837 7.53 11.77 -38.47
C ASN A 837 8.66 12.83 -38.60
N PRO A 838 9.34 12.92 -39.76
CA PRO A 838 10.44 13.86 -39.98
C PRO A 838 10.03 15.34 -40.03
#